data_AF-Q130H2-F1
#
_entry.id   AF-Q130H2-F1
#
_cell.length_a   1.000
_cell.length_b   1.000
_cell.length_c   1.000
_cell.angle_alpha   90.00
_cell.angle_beta   90.00
_cell.angle_gamma   90.00
#
_symmetry.space_group_name_H-M   'P 1'
#
loop_
_entity.id
_entity.type
_entity.pdbx_description
1 polymer ?
#
loop_
_entity_poly.entity_id
_entity_poly.type
_entity_poly.pdbx_seq_one_letter_code
_entity_poly.pdbx_strand_id
1 'polypeptide(L)'
;MTFRADDRTIRRLAAPCGSDADVPSGKRIRRVVLGTTALVGFSISVAAGLPGIILLSSLAATSALADGGAGSAGYAYGGVGGADSAPGIGGLGGNAPVAPGGGSGGGGGAGATGGAGGNGDAWTGVAGLGGAGGVAAGSAGQVGGNGTPSGGQAGGGGGGGGAHGYVGATLPVVLSIGGNGGNGGVGTNVSSYGDGGGGGAGGYGAVVTGGGGGTLTSTVTGGNGGNGGLGFLWGDGGTGGIGLHYSGGASFTANAVVSGGQGGTGANGGAGGAGIYIAAGSTGIFTANAVITGGNGGNGGVTSGVGGVGVYLAAGSTIINAGTISGGLSGDGVTRANAITFAGGINILELQAGSHIIGNVVAFGGADTLRLGGAGNASFDVAQIGAAAQYQNFGVFEKTGVSVWSLTGNTSEAMPWAVNAGTLAVNAAMANATMTVNNGGTLAGVGTVGAVTVANGGTLAPGNSVGTITVSGNLTFGAGGFYAVDVSPSAADRTNVTGTATLGGATVNAIFTGGGYVERQYTIVNAAGGIVGSFSTLAMSNLPSGFKSSLGYDLHNAYLNLVLDLTPTPTPTPTPSPTPGPAPTPAPAPAPLPINSGLNVNQTRTANALSDYFARVGRIPIVFGALTPTGLGMVAGEVATATQQTTFDAMDLFLGLLTDPFSAGRMPDMPGGASHFADASAGRGPARDAYAMITKASWRAPLEARWNVWAAGFGGSQTTGGNATLGSNTATSRIYGTAVGADYWLSPYTVAGFALAGGGTSFGLANGLGAGNSDLFQAGGFVRHTVGATYLTAAAAYGWQDITTDRMVGIAGLNQFRAHFNANAFSGRLEGGHRIVAPLFGGVGLTPYAAIQVTAFELPAYAEQVLAGVDTFALSYGAKVVTATRSELGLRSDISFALTDATLTLRGRAAWAHDFNTERSALATFQVLPGASFLVNGAAQARDAARVTASAETKWLNGWSVAGAFEGEFSNVTQSYAGKGVVRYAW
;
A
#
# COMPACT_ATOMS: atom_id res chain seq x y z
N MET A 1 0.18 -64.44 10.93
CA MET A 1 1.28 -65.36 11.27
C MET A 1 2.15 -64.64 12.30
N THR A 2 2.33 -65.09 13.56
CA THR A 2 3.11 -66.26 14.09
C THR A 2 4.61 -66.20 13.70
N PHE A 3 5.62 -66.24 14.59
CA PHE A 3 5.77 -66.39 16.07
C PHE A 3 6.83 -65.36 16.60
N ARG A 4 7.12 -65.06 17.89
CA ARG A 4 6.97 -65.65 19.25
C ARG A 4 8.12 -66.58 19.74
N ALA A 5 8.41 -66.52 21.06
CA ALA A 5 9.46 -67.16 21.89
C ALA A 5 10.75 -66.32 22.05
N ASP A 6 11.27 -65.95 23.25
CA ASP A 6 11.41 -66.55 24.62
C ASP A 6 12.71 -67.42 24.73
N ASP A 7 13.64 -67.39 25.72
CA ASP A 7 13.74 -66.79 27.08
C ASP A 7 15.25 -66.48 27.51
N ARG A 8 15.55 -66.19 28.79
CA ARG A 8 16.82 -65.65 29.39
C ARG A 8 18.14 -66.47 29.28
N THR A 9 19.29 -65.86 29.67
CA THR A 9 20.21 -66.47 30.69
C THR A 9 21.22 -65.49 31.36
N ILE A 10 21.83 -65.93 32.48
CA ILE A 10 22.75 -65.19 33.37
C ILE A 10 24.17 -65.79 33.30
N ARG A 11 25.24 -64.98 33.41
CA ARG A 11 26.58 -65.43 33.90
C ARG A 11 27.29 -64.39 34.79
N ARG A 12 28.21 -64.89 35.63
CA ARG A 12 29.02 -64.15 36.63
C ARG A 12 30.49 -64.02 36.20
N LEU A 13 31.14 -62.92 36.59
CA LEU A 13 32.50 -62.85 37.15
C LEU A 13 32.48 -61.73 38.21
N ALA A 14 32.89 -61.88 39.48
CA ALA A 14 34.11 -62.44 40.09
C ALA A 14 35.25 -61.39 40.20
N ALA A 15 35.75 -61.18 41.43
CA ALA A 15 36.66 -60.10 41.82
C ALA A 15 38.15 -60.50 41.76
N PRO A 16 39.06 -59.59 42.16
CA PRO A 16 39.76 -59.82 43.44
C PRO A 16 39.85 -58.57 44.36
N CYS A 17 40.61 -58.67 45.45
CA CYS A 17 40.55 -57.79 46.63
C CYS A 17 41.96 -57.41 47.17
N GLY A 18 42.06 -56.35 47.98
CA GLY A 18 43.23 -55.95 48.78
C GLY A 18 43.50 -54.42 48.75
N SER A 19 44.07 -53.78 49.77
CA SER A 19 44.32 -54.21 51.17
C SER A 19 44.73 -52.99 52.03
N ASP A 20 44.31 -53.00 53.31
CA ASP A 20 44.81 -52.28 54.51
C ASP A 20 45.67 -51.00 54.41
N ALA A 21 45.22 -49.93 55.10
CA ALA A 21 46.09 -48.92 55.74
C ALA A 21 45.37 -48.18 56.91
N ASP A 22 46.07 -48.11 58.04
CA ASP A 22 45.89 -47.36 59.32
C ASP A 22 44.61 -46.57 59.70
N VAL A 23 44.26 -46.69 60.99
CA VAL A 23 43.30 -45.84 61.72
C VAL A 23 43.99 -45.07 62.86
N PRO A 24 44.14 -43.73 62.77
CA PRO A 24 44.47 -42.89 63.92
C PRO A 24 43.21 -42.58 64.76
N SER A 25 43.37 -42.48 66.08
CA SER A 25 42.26 -42.33 67.02
C SER A 25 41.92 -40.87 67.39
N GLY A 26 40.67 -40.64 67.79
CA GLY A 26 40.36 -39.68 68.85
C GLY A 26 39.98 -38.24 68.47
N LYS A 27 38.72 -38.01 68.09
CA LYS A 27 38.03 -36.74 68.40
C LYS A 27 36.56 -36.99 68.75
N ARG A 28 36.14 -36.64 69.97
CA ARG A 28 34.74 -36.73 70.42
C ARG A 28 33.93 -35.58 69.81
N ILE A 29 33.21 -35.83 68.72
CA ILE A 29 32.20 -34.90 68.19
C ILE A 29 30.90 -35.11 68.98
N ARG A 30 30.37 -34.05 69.60
CA ARG A 30 29.05 -34.09 70.25
C ARG A 30 27.98 -34.16 69.15
N ARG A 31 27.12 -35.19 69.22
CA ARG A 31 25.99 -35.37 68.30
C ARG A 31 24.85 -34.42 68.67
N VAL A 32 24.91 -33.17 68.19
CA VAL A 32 23.76 -32.26 68.25
C VAL A 32 22.77 -32.72 67.18
N VAL A 33 21.53 -33.00 67.60
CA VAL A 33 20.43 -33.29 66.67
C VAL A 33 19.80 -31.95 66.29
N LEU A 34 20.08 -31.47 65.07
CA LEU A 34 19.30 -30.37 64.49
C LEU A 34 18.03 -30.95 63.86
N GLY A 35 16.90 -30.58 64.44
CA GLY A 35 15.55 -30.92 63.95
C GLY A 35 14.93 -29.75 63.20
N THR A 36 15.56 -29.30 62.11
CA THR A 36 15.05 -28.23 61.25
C THR A 36 15.39 -28.49 59.78
N THR A 37 14.45 -28.21 58.89
CA THR A 37 14.49 -28.59 57.46
C THR A 37 15.35 -27.64 56.62
N ALA A 38 16.59 -27.40 57.03
CA ALA A 38 17.58 -26.66 56.23
C ALA A 38 18.32 -27.63 55.29
N LEU A 39 18.14 -27.48 53.98
CA LEU A 39 18.81 -28.31 52.97
C LEU A 39 20.29 -27.90 52.82
N VAL A 40 21.14 -28.31 53.78
CA VAL A 40 22.58 -28.09 53.74
C VAL A 40 23.22 -28.99 52.67
N GLY A 41 23.48 -28.43 51.49
CA GLY A 41 24.12 -29.13 50.38
C GLY A 41 25.55 -29.56 50.71
N PHE A 42 25.80 -30.87 50.78
CA PHE A 42 27.14 -31.43 50.90
C PHE A 42 27.78 -31.63 49.53
N SER A 43 28.84 -30.88 49.24
CA SER A 43 29.63 -31.02 48.01
C SER A 43 30.44 -32.32 48.00
N ILE A 44 30.09 -33.28 47.13
CA ILE A 44 30.93 -34.45 46.83
C ILE A 44 31.65 -34.21 45.50
N SER A 45 32.97 -34.02 45.57
CA SER A 45 33.82 -33.89 44.39
C SER A 45 34.08 -35.25 43.74
N VAL A 46 33.48 -35.50 42.57
CA VAL A 46 33.84 -36.63 41.68
C VAL A 46 34.64 -36.09 40.50
N ALA A 47 35.68 -36.81 40.07
CA ALA A 47 36.67 -36.29 39.14
C ALA A 47 36.30 -36.46 37.65
N ALA A 48 36.43 -35.34 36.91
CA ALA A 48 36.75 -35.22 35.48
C ALA A 48 35.86 -35.92 34.43
N GLY A 49 35.04 -35.12 33.73
CA GLY A 49 34.50 -35.47 32.41
C GLY A 49 33.47 -34.48 31.85
N LEU A 50 33.81 -33.81 30.73
CA LEU A 50 32.94 -32.92 29.91
C LEU A 50 32.51 -31.58 30.58
N PRO A 51 32.04 -30.58 29.79
CA PRO A 51 32.28 -29.16 30.13
C PRO A 51 31.07 -28.39 30.69
N GLY A 52 31.38 -27.32 31.43
CA GLY A 52 30.64 -26.05 31.29
C GLY A 52 29.33 -25.86 32.05
N ILE A 53 29.05 -26.62 33.11
CA ILE A 53 27.87 -26.35 33.95
C ILE A 53 28.12 -25.10 34.82
N ILE A 54 27.55 -23.96 34.40
CA ILE A 54 27.38 -22.79 35.28
C ILE A 54 26.21 -23.08 36.20
N LEU A 55 26.52 -23.56 37.41
CA LEU A 55 25.55 -23.75 38.49
C LEU A 55 25.16 -22.40 39.10
N LEU A 56 24.34 -21.63 38.40
CA LEU A 56 23.51 -20.62 39.04
C LEU A 56 22.59 -21.34 40.02
N SER A 57 22.74 -21.06 41.31
CA SER A 57 21.80 -21.52 42.34
C SER A 57 20.51 -20.72 42.21
N SER A 58 19.65 -21.11 41.26
CA SER A 58 18.25 -20.71 41.28
C SER A 58 17.64 -21.25 42.56
N LEU A 59 17.55 -20.37 43.57
CA LEU A 59 16.79 -20.63 44.78
C LEU A 59 15.31 -20.58 44.40
N ALA A 60 14.86 -21.63 43.72
CA ALA A 60 13.48 -21.83 43.35
C ALA A 60 12.69 -21.92 44.64
N ALA A 61 12.08 -20.79 45.01
CA ALA A 61 11.11 -20.73 46.07
C ALA A 61 9.90 -21.58 45.63
N THR A 62 9.98 -22.88 45.92
CA THR A 62 8.81 -23.65 46.29
C THR A 62 8.04 -22.75 47.24
N SER A 63 6.82 -22.36 46.88
CA SER A 63 5.93 -21.70 47.81
C SER A 63 5.90 -22.58 49.04
N ALA A 64 6.49 -22.11 50.15
CA ALA A 64 6.40 -22.81 51.41
C ALA A 64 4.91 -23.05 51.62
N LEU A 65 4.53 -24.31 51.86
CA LEU A 65 3.17 -24.59 52.28
C LEU A 65 2.97 -23.74 53.53
N ALA A 66 1.89 -22.96 53.52
CA ALA A 66 1.70 -21.95 54.54
C ALA A 66 1.63 -22.67 55.89
N ASP A 67 2.43 -22.19 56.83
CA ASP A 67 2.56 -22.69 58.18
C ASP A 67 2.43 -21.50 59.15
N GLY A 68 2.05 -21.77 60.38
CA GLY A 68 2.20 -20.82 61.49
C GLY A 68 3.68 -20.49 61.74
N GLY A 69 3.96 -19.30 62.26
CA GLY A 69 5.30 -18.93 62.72
C GLY A 69 5.74 -19.79 63.91
N ALA A 70 7.03 -20.14 63.97
CA ALA A 70 7.58 -20.81 65.14
C ALA A 70 7.64 -19.87 66.36
N GLY A 71 7.53 -20.44 67.56
CA GLY A 71 7.93 -19.77 68.79
C GLY A 71 9.46 -19.74 68.91
N SER A 72 9.98 -18.70 69.56
CA SER A 72 11.38 -18.61 69.97
C SER A 72 11.66 -19.35 71.29
N ALA A 73 12.92 -19.76 71.47
CA ALA A 73 13.45 -20.27 72.74
C ALA A 73 14.98 -20.04 72.82
N GLY A 74 15.46 -19.31 73.81
CA GLY A 74 16.87 -18.89 73.90
C GLY A 74 17.93 -20.00 73.99
N TYR A 75 17.56 -21.22 74.45
CA TYR A 75 18.47 -22.36 74.61
C TYR A 75 17.90 -23.70 74.06
N ALA A 76 16.78 -23.67 73.34
CA ALA A 76 16.08 -24.83 72.83
C ALA A 76 15.42 -24.51 71.47
N TYR A 77 14.57 -25.41 70.96
CA TYR A 77 13.60 -25.05 69.91
C TYR A 77 12.32 -24.56 70.61
N GLY A 78 11.68 -23.50 70.12
CA GLY A 78 10.33 -23.14 70.56
C GLY A 78 9.27 -24.03 69.89
N GLY A 79 8.01 -23.73 70.14
CA GLY A 79 6.89 -24.45 69.52
C GLY A 79 6.90 -24.33 67.99
N VAL A 80 6.80 -25.45 67.27
CA VAL A 80 6.71 -25.45 65.80
C VAL A 80 5.39 -24.83 65.32
N GLY A 81 5.40 -24.27 64.11
CA GLY A 81 4.17 -23.85 63.43
C GLY A 81 3.22 -25.02 63.19
N GLY A 82 1.91 -24.75 63.27
CA GLY A 82 0.88 -25.63 62.73
C GLY A 82 0.77 -25.45 61.21
N ALA A 83 0.67 -26.55 60.47
CA ALA A 83 0.62 -26.52 59.00
C ALA A 83 -0.78 -26.25 58.44
N ASP A 84 -0.88 -25.58 57.30
CA ASP A 84 -2.16 -25.28 56.65
C ASP A 84 -2.84 -26.52 56.06
N SER A 85 -4.17 -26.45 55.95
CA SER A 85 -4.98 -27.45 55.25
C SER A 85 -5.95 -26.79 54.28
N ALA A 86 -5.78 -26.99 52.97
CA ALA A 86 -6.65 -26.37 51.98
C ALA A 86 -8.14 -26.80 52.12
N PRO A 87 -8.51 -28.09 52.17
CA PRO A 87 -9.89 -28.51 52.39
C PRO A 87 -10.24 -28.80 53.87
N GLY A 88 -9.24 -28.91 54.76
CA GLY A 88 -9.39 -29.41 56.13
C GLY A 88 -9.28 -28.34 57.21
N ILE A 89 -9.14 -28.79 58.46
CA ILE A 89 -8.87 -27.93 59.62
C ILE A 89 -7.37 -27.62 59.66
N GLY A 90 -7.01 -26.37 59.99
CA GLY A 90 -5.61 -25.96 60.12
C GLY A 90 -4.89 -26.65 61.29
N GLY A 91 -3.62 -26.95 61.12
CA GLY A 91 -2.80 -27.62 62.12
C GLY A 91 -2.68 -26.82 63.42
N LEU A 92 -2.68 -27.52 64.55
CA LEU A 92 -2.41 -26.90 65.84
C LEU A 92 -0.94 -26.47 65.93
N GLY A 93 -0.69 -25.29 66.48
CA GLY A 93 0.66 -24.85 66.82
C GLY A 93 1.27 -25.72 67.93
N GLY A 94 2.56 -26.00 67.82
CA GLY A 94 3.29 -26.75 68.84
C GLY A 94 3.38 -25.97 70.15
N ASN A 95 3.10 -26.63 71.27
CA ASN A 95 3.43 -26.09 72.59
C ASN A 95 4.95 -25.95 72.73
N ALA A 96 5.39 -24.99 73.55
CA ALA A 96 6.80 -24.90 73.95
C ALA A 96 7.27 -26.18 74.68
N PRO A 97 8.48 -26.69 74.38
CA PRO A 97 9.11 -27.72 75.21
C PRO A 97 9.65 -27.09 76.51
N VAL A 98 9.52 -27.81 77.62
CA VAL A 98 9.92 -27.33 78.95
C VAL A 98 11.43 -27.05 79.00
N ALA A 99 11.81 -25.79 79.22
CA ALA A 99 13.20 -25.35 79.09
C ALA A 99 13.57 -24.16 80.02
N PRO A 100 14.83 -24.08 80.52
CA PRO A 100 15.30 -22.89 81.22
C PRO A 100 15.22 -21.66 80.31
N GLY A 101 14.48 -20.63 80.73
CA GLY A 101 14.07 -19.49 79.90
C GLY A 101 12.56 -19.32 79.79
N GLY A 102 11.78 -20.41 79.76
CA GLY A 102 10.35 -20.37 79.45
C GLY A 102 10.13 -20.12 77.94
N GLY A 103 10.19 -21.19 77.15
CA GLY A 103 10.02 -21.12 75.70
C GLY A 103 8.60 -20.72 75.27
N SER A 104 8.43 -20.31 74.02
CA SER A 104 7.14 -19.82 73.51
C SER A 104 6.44 -20.79 72.55
N GLY A 105 5.12 -20.66 72.44
CA GLY A 105 4.27 -21.52 71.59
C GLY A 105 4.29 -21.09 70.12
N GLY A 106 4.20 -22.07 69.21
CA GLY A 106 4.10 -21.82 67.77
C GLY A 106 2.69 -21.40 67.34
N GLY A 107 2.58 -20.65 66.24
CA GLY A 107 1.31 -20.23 65.67
C GLY A 107 0.51 -21.38 65.06
N GLY A 108 -0.81 -21.28 65.06
CA GLY A 108 -1.70 -22.24 64.39
C GLY A 108 -1.74 -22.03 62.86
N GLY A 109 -1.89 -23.12 62.12
CA GLY A 109 -2.08 -23.10 60.67
C GLY A 109 -3.50 -22.74 60.26
N ALA A 110 -3.70 -22.32 59.01
CA ALA A 110 -4.99 -21.97 58.45
C ALA A 110 -5.75 -23.18 57.89
N GLY A 111 -7.07 -23.06 57.80
CA GLY A 111 -7.95 -24.12 57.31
C GLY A 111 -9.37 -23.64 57.07
N ALA A 112 -10.26 -24.53 56.66
CA ALA A 112 -11.71 -24.30 56.65
C ALA A 112 -12.22 -23.78 58.02
N THR A 113 -11.59 -24.26 59.09
CA THR A 113 -11.39 -23.52 60.35
C THR A 113 -9.89 -23.49 60.66
N GLY A 114 -9.39 -22.39 61.22
CA GLY A 114 -7.99 -22.28 61.61
C GLY A 114 -7.64 -23.16 62.83
N GLY A 115 -6.39 -23.58 62.94
CA GLY A 115 -5.86 -24.26 64.11
C GLY A 115 -5.62 -23.31 65.27
N ALA A 116 -5.70 -23.79 66.51
CA ALA A 116 -5.25 -23.01 67.66
C ALA A 116 -3.71 -22.93 67.70
N GLY A 117 -3.16 -21.83 68.19
CA GLY A 117 -1.75 -21.73 68.51
C GLY A 117 -1.36 -22.63 69.69
N GLY A 118 -0.07 -22.89 69.85
CA GLY A 118 0.47 -23.62 71.00
C GLY A 118 0.57 -22.74 72.24
N ASN A 119 0.51 -23.36 73.41
CA ASN A 119 0.84 -22.70 74.68
C ASN A 119 2.36 -22.45 74.78
N GLY A 120 2.75 -21.35 75.42
CA GLY A 120 4.11 -21.17 75.92
C GLY A 120 4.40 -22.07 77.13
N ASP A 121 5.63 -22.01 77.63
CA ASP A 121 6.10 -22.62 78.87
C ASP A 121 6.39 -21.54 79.92
N ALA A 122 6.36 -21.91 81.20
CA ALA A 122 6.71 -21.02 82.30
C ALA A 122 7.48 -21.77 83.40
N TRP A 123 8.75 -21.40 83.57
CA TRP A 123 9.60 -21.93 84.63
C TRP A 123 9.16 -21.43 86.01
N THR A 124 8.76 -20.15 86.09
CA THR A 124 8.16 -19.51 87.27
C THR A 124 7.24 -18.37 86.84
N GLY A 125 6.00 -18.71 86.47
CA GLY A 125 5.04 -17.73 85.94
C GLY A 125 3.67 -18.36 85.64
N VAL A 126 2.84 -17.63 84.90
CA VAL A 126 1.74 -18.23 84.14
C VAL A 126 2.09 -18.10 82.66
N ALA A 127 2.16 -19.23 81.97
CA ALA A 127 2.49 -19.31 80.56
C ALA A 127 1.39 -18.69 79.69
N GLY A 128 1.77 -18.12 78.55
CA GLY A 128 0.82 -17.63 77.56
C GLY A 128 0.03 -18.77 76.93
N LEU A 129 -1.31 -18.71 77.01
CA LEU A 129 -2.18 -19.67 76.33
C LEU A 129 -2.18 -19.44 74.82
N GLY A 130 -2.26 -20.52 74.03
CA GLY A 130 -2.41 -20.43 72.59
C GLY A 130 -3.73 -19.77 72.16
N GLY A 131 -3.69 -18.90 71.16
CA GLY A 131 -4.87 -18.26 70.60
C GLY A 131 -5.73 -19.27 69.84
N ALA A 132 -7.05 -19.26 70.06
CA ALA A 132 -7.98 -20.09 69.29
C ALA A 132 -8.00 -19.71 67.81
N GLY A 133 -8.06 -20.69 66.91
CA GLY A 133 -8.16 -20.45 65.47
C GLY A 133 -9.52 -19.90 65.03
N GLY A 134 -9.60 -19.39 63.80
CA GLY A 134 -10.84 -18.89 63.21
C GLY A 134 -11.90 -19.99 63.06
N VAL A 135 -13.11 -19.76 63.59
CA VAL A 135 -14.16 -20.80 63.72
C VAL A 135 -15.23 -20.83 62.61
N ALA A 136 -15.25 -19.83 61.72
CA ALA A 136 -16.17 -19.73 60.59
C ALA A 136 -15.47 -19.04 59.42
N ALA A 137 -16.02 -19.17 58.20
CA ALA A 137 -15.38 -18.65 56.98
C ALA A 137 -14.95 -17.17 57.11
N GLY A 138 -13.70 -16.87 56.76
CA GLY A 138 -13.08 -15.55 56.89
C GLY A 138 -12.81 -15.05 58.33
N SER A 139 -13.06 -15.86 59.36
CA SER A 139 -12.78 -15.48 60.75
C SER A 139 -11.28 -15.45 61.03
N ALA A 140 -10.80 -14.35 61.61
CA ALA A 140 -9.43 -14.26 62.08
C ALA A 140 -9.15 -15.21 63.26
N GLY A 141 -7.90 -15.66 63.38
CA GLY A 141 -7.40 -16.34 64.58
C GLY A 141 -7.20 -15.35 65.73
N GLN A 142 -7.36 -15.83 66.96
CA GLN A 142 -7.18 -15.03 68.17
C GLN A 142 -5.70 -14.81 68.48
N VAL A 143 -5.39 -13.67 69.10
CA VAL A 143 -4.06 -13.33 69.59
C VAL A 143 -3.66 -14.30 70.72
N GLY A 144 -2.41 -14.76 70.71
CA GLY A 144 -1.85 -15.59 71.77
C GLY A 144 -1.73 -14.84 73.10
N GLY A 145 -1.96 -15.53 74.21
CA GLY A 145 -1.82 -14.97 75.55
C GLY A 145 -0.39 -14.54 75.86
N ASN A 146 -0.23 -13.41 76.53
CA ASN A 146 1.07 -12.97 77.03
C ASN A 146 1.52 -13.83 78.21
N GLY A 147 2.82 -14.12 78.32
CA GLY A 147 3.40 -14.71 79.52
C GLY A 147 3.41 -13.69 80.66
N THR A 148 2.84 -14.02 81.82
CA THR A 148 2.75 -13.07 82.95
C THR A 148 3.79 -13.38 84.05
N PRO A 149 4.57 -12.39 84.51
CA PRO A 149 5.64 -12.61 85.47
C PRO A 149 5.11 -12.70 86.90
N SER A 150 4.92 -13.91 87.42
CA SER A 150 4.64 -14.16 88.85
C SER A 150 5.90 -14.62 89.60
N GLY A 151 7.00 -13.87 89.44
CA GLY A 151 8.29 -14.17 90.06
C GLY A 151 9.36 -14.78 89.13
N GLY A 152 9.15 -14.79 87.82
CA GLY A 152 10.17 -15.19 86.85
C GLY A 152 9.66 -15.38 85.43
N GLN A 153 10.17 -16.42 84.77
CA GLN A 153 10.21 -16.54 83.31
C GLN A 153 8.95 -17.22 82.76
N ALA A 154 8.30 -16.59 81.78
CA ALA A 154 7.17 -17.14 81.04
C ALA A 154 7.19 -16.69 79.56
N GLY A 155 7.05 -17.66 78.66
CA GLY A 155 6.94 -17.43 77.23
C GLY A 155 5.51 -17.09 76.79
N GLY A 156 5.39 -16.40 75.66
CA GLY A 156 4.11 -16.11 75.02
C GLY A 156 3.48 -17.35 74.36
N GLY A 157 2.15 -17.38 74.31
CA GLY A 157 1.41 -18.36 73.51
C GLY A 157 1.44 -17.98 72.02
N GLY A 158 1.37 -18.97 71.14
CA GLY A 158 1.24 -18.73 69.71
C GLY A 158 -0.13 -18.18 69.33
N GLY A 159 -0.21 -17.40 68.26
CA GLY A 159 -1.48 -16.91 67.72
C GLY A 159 -2.25 -18.02 66.98
N GLY A 160 -3.58 -17.95 66.98
CA GLY A 160 -4.42 -18.88 66.22
C GLY A 160 -4.34 -18.64 64.72
N GLY A 161 -4.50 -19.69 63.91
CA GLY A 161 -4.59 -19.57 62.45
C GLY A 161 -5.93 -18.97 62.00
N GLY A 162 -5.93 -18.33 60.83
CA GLY A 162 -7.14 -17.80 60.19
C GLY A 162 -7.99 -18.89 59.51
N ALA A 163 -9.29 -18.63 59.38
CA ALA A 163 -10.20 -19.47 58.60
C ALA A 163 -10.28 -19.02 57.14
N HIS A 164 -10.37 -19.97 56.21
CA HIS A 164 -10.53 -19.70 54.77
C HIS A 164 -11.82 -18.91 54.48
N GLY A 165 -11.79 -17.99 53.52
CA GLY A 165 -12.94 -17.16 53.15
C GLY A 165 -14.05 -17.92 52.41
N TYR A 166 -13.67 -18.96 51.67
CA TYR A 166 -14.57 -19.87 50.96
C TYR A 166 -13.91 -21.25 50.81
N VAL A 167 -14.70 -22.32 50.93
CA VAL A 167 -14.30 -23.68 50.55
C VAL A 167 -15.47 -24.32 49.81
N GLY A 168 -15.27 -24.82 48.59
CA GLY A 168 -16.37 -25.38 47.80
C GLY A 168 -15.98 -25.99 46.46
N ALA A 169 -16.98 -26.45 45.71
CA ALA A 169 -16.80 -27.17 44.44
C ALA A 169 -16.79 -26.28 43.19
N THR A 170 -17.04 -24.98 43.35
CA THR A 170 -17.11 -23.97 42.28
C THR A 170 -16.29 -22.74 42.66
N LEU A 171 -16.07 -21.82 41.73
CA LEU A 171 -15.55 -20.48 42.07
C LEU A 171 -16.55 -19.74 42.99
N PRO A 172 -16.07 -18.86 43.90
CA PRO A 172 -16.94 -17.97 44.64
C PRO A 172 -17.59 -16.93 43.70
N VAL A 173 -18.83 -16.54 44.01
CA VAL A 173 -19.61 -15.53 43.28
C VAL A 173 -19.83 -14.24 44.10
N VAL A 174 -19.27 -14.20 45.31
CA VAL A 174 -19.29 -13.07 46.24
C VAL A 174 -17.86 -12.77 46.71
N LEU A 175 -17.64 -11.61 47.34
CA LEU A 175 -16.36 -11.24 47.93
C LEU A 175 -15.89 -12.32 48.90
N SER A 176 -14.65 -12.80 48.73
CA SER A 176 -14.09 -13.89 49.53
C SER A 176 -12.77 -13.46 50.16
N ILE A 177 -12.73 -13.36 51.49
CA ILE A 177 -11.56 -12.89 52.24
C ILE A 177 -11.22 -13.94 53.30
N GLY A 178 -9.97 -14.40 53.30
CA GLY A 178 -9.46 -15.26 54.37
C GLY A 178 -9.21 -14.49 55.66
N GLY A 179 -9.48 -15.11 56.80
CA GLY A 179 -9.26 -14.49 58.10
C GLY A 179 -7.77 -14.29 58.38
N ASN A 180 -7.40 -13.18 59.01
CA ASN A 180 -6.01 -12.96 59.41
C ASN A 180 -5.57 -13.98 60.48
N GLY A 181 -4.30 -14.34 60.48
CA GLY A 181 -3.69 -15.04 61.61
C GLY A 181 -3.63 -14.15 62.85
N GLY A 182 -3.80 -14.74 64.02
CA GLY A 182 -3.62 -14.05 65.30
C GLY A 182 -2.14 -13.76 65.56
N ASN A 183 -1.85 -12.62 66.19
CA ASN A 183 -0.48 -12.31 66.62
C ASN A 183 -0.05 -13.27 67.75
N GLY A 184 1.25 -13.54 67.84
CA GLY A 184 1.84 -14.23 68.98
C GLY A 184 1.84 -13.37 70.25
N GLY A 185 1.72 -14.03 71.40
CA GLY A 185 1.74 -13.40 72.72
C GLY A 185 3.13 -12.91 73.12
N VAL A 186 3.17 -11.87 73.94
CA VAL A 186 4.39 -11.23 74.44
C VAL A 186 4.99 -12.02 75.61
N GLY A 187 6.30 -12.26 75.59
CA GLY A 187 7.08 -12.85 76.68
C GLY A 187 7.55 -11.83 77.73
N THR A 188 8.00 -12.30 78.90
CA THR A 188 8.36 -11.41 80.03
C THR A 188 9.63 -10.58 79.79
N ASN A 189 9.52 -9.26 79.97
CA ASN A 189 10.42 -8.23 79.42
C ASN A 189 11.82 -8.12 80.08
N VAL A 190 12.88 -8.06 79.26
CA VAL A 190 14.28 -7.58 79.46
C VAL A 190 15.13 -8.12 80.62
N SER A 191 14.61 -8.45 81.81
CA SER A 191 15.41 -8.95 82.94
C SER A 191 15.23 -10.45 83.23
N SER A 192 14.36 -11.15 82.50
CA SER A 192 13.91 -12.51 82.83
C SER A 192 13.90 -13.51 81.65
N TYR A 193 14.49 -13.17 80.49
CA TYR A 193 14.63 -14.05 79.31
C TYR A 193 13.33 -14.68 78.74
N GLY A 194 12.15 -14.07 78.94
CA GLY A 194 10.90 -14.64 78.42
C GLY A 194 10.72 -14.39 76.92
N ASP A 195 10.43 -15.44 76.16
CA ASP A 195 10.42 -15.44 74.70
C ASP A 195 9.02 -15.25 74.08
N GLY A 196 8.95 -14.68 72.87
CA GLY A 196 7.70 -14.29 72.20
C GLY A 196 7.08 -15.40 71.34
N GLY A 197 5.75 -15.57 71.39
CA GLY A 197 5.04 -16.64 70.66
C GLY A 197 5.04 -16.44 69.14
N GLY A 198 4.89 -17.52 68.37
CA GLY A 198 4.77 -17.45 66.91
C GLY A 198 3.41 -16.89 66.45
N GLY A 199 3.39 -16.16 65.33
CA GLY A 199 2.16 -15.67 64.72
C GLY A 199 1.40 -16.76 63.95
N GLY A 200 0.07 -16.75 63.98
CA GLY A 200 -0.74 -17.73 63.23
C GLY A 200 -0.72 -17.47 61.71
N ALA A 201 -0.97 -18.51 60.91
CA ALA A 201 -1.08 -18.39 59.45
C ALA A 201 -2.39 -17.68 59.02
N GLY A 202 -2.37 -17.01 57.88
CA GLY A 202 -3.53 -16.36 57.28
C GLY A 202 -4.42 -17.32 56.49
N GLY A 203 -5.73 -17.22 56.68
CA GLY A 203 -6.75 -17.96 55.93
C GLY A 203 -6.63 -17.77 54.42
N TYR A 204 -6.89 -18.81 53.63
CA TYR A 204 -6.92 -18.70 52.18
C TYR A 204 -8.17 -17.93 51.74
N GLY A 205 -8.07 -17.10 50.70
CA GLY A 205 -9.19 -16.30 50.20
C GLY A 205 -10.33 -17.18 49.71
N ALA A 206 -10.02 -18.17 48.88
CA ALA A 206 -10.94 -19.22 48.46
C ALA A 206 -10.20 -20.53 48.14
N VAL A 207 -10.83 -21.67 48.46
CA VAL A 207 -10.38 -23.01 48.09
C VAL A 207 -11.45 -23.68 47.24
N VAL A 208 -11.06 -24.11 46.04
CA VAL A 208 -11.98 -24.66 45.04
C VAL A 208 -11.53 -26.06 44.65
N THR A 209 -12.31 -27.06 45.05
CA THR A 209 -11.93 -28.49 45.01
C THR A 209 -12.67 -29.30 43.94
N GLY A 210 -13.68 -28.73 43.29
CA GLY A 210 -14.49 -29.40 42.28
C GLY A 210 -14.04 -29.10 40.85
N GLY A 211 -14.31 -30.02 39.93
CA GLY A 211 -14.10 -29.84 38.48
C GLY A 211 -15.07 -28.86 37.80
N GLY A 212 -15.65 -27.91 38.55
CA GLY A 212 -16.48 -26.84 38.01
C GLY A 212 -15.62 -25.73 37.43
N GLY A 213 -15.52 -25.66 36.10
CA GLY A 213 -14.99 -24.50 35.40
C GLY A 213 -15.93 -23.29 35.49
N GLY A 214 -15.45 -22.10 35.16
CA GLY A 214 -16.28 -20.89 35.18
C GLY A 214 -15.50 -19.58 35.16
N THR A 215 -16.17 -18.49 35.53
CA THR A 215 -15.58 -17.14 35.61
C THR A 215 -15.68 -16.62 37.04
N LEU A 216 -14.54 -16.22 37.62
CA LEU A 216 -14.46 -15.52 38.89
C LEU A 216 -14.77 -14.03 38.64
N THR A 217 -15.89 -13.58 39.19
CA THR A 217 -16.42 -12.21 39.05
C THR A 217 -16.33 -11.37 40.32
N SER A 218 -15.85 -11.95 41.43
CA SER A 218 -15.68 -11.28 42.72
C SER A 218 -14.22 -11.32 43.18
N THR A 219 -13.82 -10.30 43.94
CA THR A 219 -12.47 -10.23 44.51
C THR A 219 -12.23 -11.36 45.51
N VAL A 220 -11.03 -11.94 45.46
CA VAL A 220 -10.57 -13.00 46.37
C VAL A 220 -9.25 -12.60 47.00
N THR A 221 -9.19 -12.55 48.34
CA THR A 221 -8.02 -12.06 49.08
C THR A 221 -7.64 -13.03 50.21
N GLY A 222 -6.39 -13.50 50.23
CA GLY A 222 -5.84 -14.24 51.36
C GLY A 222 -5.70 -13.35 52.60
N GLY A 223 -5.95 -13.94 53.77
CA GLY A 223 -5.74 -13.27 55.07
C GLY A 223 -4.25 -13.06 55.32
N ASN A 224 -3.92 -11.99 56.05
CA ASN A 224 -2.55 -11.72 56.45
C ASN A 224 -2.12 -12.68 57.56
N GLY A 225 -0.86 -13.11 57.58
CA GLY A 225 -0.26 -13.81 58.70
C GLY A 225 -0.15 -12.92 59.93
N GLY A 226 -0.28 -13.52 61.12
CA GLY A 226 -0.11 -12.83 62.38
C GLY A 226 1.36 -12.48 62.65
N ASN A 227 1.61 -11.37 63.32
CA ASN A 227 2.96 -11.01 63.75
C ASN A 227 3.42 -11.90 64.90
N GLY A 228 4.70 -12.25 64.92
CA GLY A 228 5.35 -12.87 66.07
C GLY A 228 5.35 -11.95 67.30
N GLY A 229 5.28 -12.56 68.47
CA GLY A 229 5.26 -11.88 69.76
C GLY A 229 6.62 -11.27 70.11
N LEU A 230 6.58 -10.17 70.88
CA LEU A 230 7.77 -9.55 71.45
C LEU A 230 8.29 -10.38 72.62
N GLY A 231 9.60 -10.41 72.82
CA GLY A 231 10.25 -11.15 73.92
C GLY A 231 11.74 -10.83 74.00
N PHE A 232 12.49 -11.60 74.80
CA PHE A 232 13.95 -11.57 74.78
C PHE A 232 14.48 -11.97 73.40
N LEU A 233 13.98 -13.08 72.85
CA LEU A 233 13.97 -13.38 71.43
C LEU A 233 12.51 -13.30 70.92
N TRP A 234 12.31 -12.63 69.79
CA TRP A 234 10.97 -12.46 69.19
C TRP A 234 10.50 -13.77 68.55
N GLY A 235 9.19 -13.99 68.50
CA GLY A 235 8.61 -15.10 67.74
C GLY A 235 8.65 -14.84 66.23
N ASP A 236 8.46 -15.89 65.43
CA ASP A 236 8.40 -15.77 63.97
C ASP A 236 7.00 -15.32 63.51
N GLY A 237 6.97 -14.59 62.39
CA GLY A 237 5.74 -14.17 61.74
C GLY A 237 5.05 -15.33 61.03
N GLY A 238 3.72 -15.40 61.14
CA GLY A 238 2.91 -16.37 60.41
C GLY A 238 2.88 -16.08 58.91
N THR A 239 2.68 -17.11 58.10
CA THR A 239 2.56 -16.96 56.65
C THR A 239 1.24 -16.29 56.24
N GLY A 240 1.26 -15.58 55.11
CA GLY A 240 0.05 -15.02 54.48
C GLY A 240 -0.70 -16.07 53.66
N GLY A 241 -2.03 -16.02 53.69
CA GLY A 241 -2.87 -17.00 53.02
C GLY A 241 -2.85 -16.90 51.50
N ILE A 242 -3.00 -18.02 50.80
CA ILE A 242 -3.18 -18.05 49.34
C ILE A 242 -4.47 -17.31 48.98
N GLY A 243 -4.47 -16.52 47.89
CA GLY A 243 -5.68 -15.90 47.36
C GLY A 243 -6.69 -16.95 46.91
N LEU A 244 -6.42 -17.60 45.78
CA LEU A 244 -7.22 -18.72 45.26
C LEU A 244 -6.40 -20.01 45.18
N HIS A 245 -6.74 -21.02 45.99
CA HIS A 245 -6.23 -22.37 45.84
C HIS A 245 -7.21 -23.19 44.98
N TYR A 246 -6.84 -23.46 43.73
CA TYR A 246 -7.65 -24.22 42.76
C TYR A 246 -7.08 -25.63 42.60
N SER A 247 -7.90 -26.65 42.89
CA SER A 247 -7.60 -28.06 42.62
C SER A 247 -8.69 -28.73 41.76
N GLY A 248 -9.39 -27.94 40.95
CA GLY A 248 -10.36 -28.42 39.98
C GLY A 248 -9.68 -28.83 38.67
N GLY A 249 -10.15 -29.91 38.04
CA GLY A 249 -9.63 -30.38 36.74
C GLY A 249 -10.20 -29.62 35.52
N ALA A 250 -10.58 -28.34 35.65
CA ALA A 250 -11.33 -27.61 34.63
C ALA A 250 -10.78 -26.21 34.36
N SER A 251 -11.07 -25.68 33.17
CA SER A 251 -10.67 -24.33 32.76
C SER A 251 -11.47 -23.25 33.48
N PHE A 252 -10.81 -22.13 33.82
CA PHE A 252 -11.48 -20.99 34.46
C PHE A 252 -10.88 -19.63 34.07
N THR A 253 -11.66 -18.57 34.29
CA THR A 253 -11.29 -17.18 33.97
C THR A 253 -11.31 -16.30 35.22
N ALA A 254 -10.24 -15.55 35.50
CA ALA A 254 -10.21 -14.51 36.52
C ALA A 254 -10.52 -13.14 35.89
N ASN A 255 -11.76 -12.66 36.08
CA ASN A 255 -12.22 -11.32 35.70
C ASN A 255 -12.26 -10.34 36.88
N ALA A 256 -11.87 -10.77 38.08
CA ALA A 256 -11.80 -9.97 39.29
C ALA A 256 -10.43 -10.13 39.98
N VAL A 257 -10.11 -9.22 40.89
CA VAL A 257 -8.79 -9.16 41.56
C VAL A 257 -8.57 -10.39 42.44
N VAL A 258 -7.40 -11.00 42.35
CA VAL A 258 -6.97 -12.07 43.28
C VAL A 258 -5.65 -11.70 43.94
N SER A 259 -5.62 -11.65 45.27
CA SER A 259 -4.38 -11.39 46.02
C SER A 259 -4.11 -12.45 47.07
N GLY A 260 -2.84 -12.85 47.19
CA GLY A 260 -2.34 -13.47 48.41
C GLY A 260 -2.33 -12.47 49.56
N GLY A 261 -2.37 -12.98 50.79
CA GLY A 261 -2.21 -12.20 52.01
C GLY A 261 -0.75 -11.91 52.34
N GLN A 262 -0.50 -10.87 53.11
CA GLN A 262 0.85 -10.49 53.55
C GLN A 262 1.35 -11.46 54.64
N GLY A 263 2.64 -11.75 54.66
CA GLY A 263 3.28 -12.43 55.80
C GLY A 263 3.40 -11.51 57.02
N GLY A 264 3.29 -12.07 58.22
CA GLY A 264 3.46 -11.35 59.48
C GLY A 264 4.92 -11.02 59.78
N THR A 265 5.17 -9.98 60.58
CA THR A 265 6.53 -9.61 61.02
C THR A 265 7.00 -10.47 62.20
N GLY A 266 8.31 -10.67 62.39
CA GLY A 266 8.84 -11.46 63.52
C GLY A 266 10.37 -11.42 63.65
N ALA A 267 10.96 -12.39 64.36
CA ALA A 267 12.39 -12.66 64.26
C ALA A 267 12.74 -13.11 62.84
N ASN A 268 12.10 -14.17 62.36
CA ASN A 268 11.93 -14.43 60.94
C ASN A 268 10.57 -13.89 60.48
N GLY A 269 10.54 -13.26 59.31
CA GLY A 269 9.30 -12.77 58.70
C GLY A 269 8.54 -13.90 58.00
N GLY A 270 7.22 -13.91 58.10
CA GLY A 270 6.38 -14.90 57.42
C GLY A 270 6.43 -14.73 55.90
N ALA A 271 6.32 -15.85 55.16
CA ALA A 271 6.17 -15.79 53.70
C ALA A 271 4.84 -15.14 53.30
N GLY A 272 4.84 -14.41 52.17
CA GLY A 272 3.62 -13.90 51.55
C GLY A 272 2.86 -15.00 50.80
N GLY A 273 1.53 -14.96 50.83
CA GLY A 273 0.70 -15.97 50.18
C GLY A 273 0.76 -15.88 48.65
N ALA A 274 0.59 -17.02 47.96
CA ALA A 274 0.46 -17.00 46.50
C ALA A 274 -0.84 -16.29 46.08
N GLY A 275 -0.83 -15.58 44.94
CA GLY A 275 -2.06 -15.00 44.37
C GLY A 275 -3.03 -16.10 43.97
N ILE A 276 -2.60 -16.94 43.03
CA ILE A 276 -3.30 -18.16 42.63
C ILE A 276 -2.36 -19.36 42.76
N TYR A 277 -2.84 -20.45 43.32
CA TYR A 277 -2.17 -21.74 43.39
C TYR A 277 -3.01 -22.79 42.67
N ILE A 278 -2.49 -23.37 41.58
CA ILE A 278 -3.12 -24.45 40.83
C ILE A 278 -2.44 -25.78 41.22
N ALA A 279 -3.18 -26.62 41.93
CA ALA A 279 -2.68 -27.83 42.57
C ALA A 279 -2.41 -28.98 41.57
N ALA A 280 -1.55 -29.92 41.97
CA ALA A 280 -1.13 -31.04 41.12
C ALA A 280 -2.33 -31.89 40.66
N GLY A 281 -2.31 -32.33 39.40
CA GLY A 281 -3.43 -33.03 38.75
C GLY A 281 -4.49 -32.10 38.14
N SER A 282 -4.45 -30.79 38.40
CA SER A 282 -5.29 -29.80 37.73
C SER A 282 -4.70 -29.46 36.36
N THR A 283 -5.33 -29.93 35.29
CA THR A 283 -4.89 -29.68 33.90
C THR A 283 -5.98 -28.92 33.14
N GLY A 284 -5.75 -27.66 32.79
CA GLY A 284 -6.77 -26.83 32.14
C GLY A 284 -6.24 -25.54 31.51
N ILE A 285 -7.17 -24.68 31.10
CA ILE A 285 -6.88 -23.31 30.63
C ILE A 285 -7.28 -22.33 31.74
N PHE A 286 -6.31 -21.58 32.25
CA PHE A 286 -6.51 -20.47 33.16
C PHE A 286 -6.38 -19.14 32.41
N THR A 287 -7.45 -18.36 32.36
CA THR A 287 -7.47 -17.05 31.69
C THR A 287 -7.40 -15.91 32.71
N ALA A 288 -6.35 -15.10 32.67
CA ALA A 288 -6.12 -13.96 33.56
C ALA A 288 -6.45 -12.65 32.83
N ASN A 289 -7.58 -12.02 33.17
CA ASN A 289 -8.01 -10.74 32.60
C ASN A 289 -7.94 -9.57 33.60
N ALA A 290 -7.73 -9.87 34.88
CA ALA A 290 -7.71 -8.90 35.99
C ALA A 290 -6.30 -8.76 36.60
N VAL A 291 -6.21 -8.15 37.79
CA VAL A 291 -4.97 -8.05 38.56
C VAL A 291 -4.83 -9.25 39.49
N ILE A 292 -3.68 -9.93 39.43
CA ILE A 292 -3.33 -11.06 40.28
C ILE A 292 -1.99 -10.74 40.97
N THR A 293 -1.99 -10.75 42.30
CA THR A 293 -0.83 -10.37 43.13
C THR A 293 -0.48 -11.47 44.12
N GLY A 294 0.78 -11.91 44.12
CA GLY A 294 1.34 -12.57 45.30
C GLY A 294 1.44 -11.58 46.45
N GLY A 295 1.14 -12.03 47.67
CA GLY A 295 1.28 -11.23 48.88
C GLY A 295 2.75 -10.95 49.18
N ASN A 296 3.03 -9.86 49.89
CA ASN A 296 4.38 -9.54 50.32
C ASN A 296 4.79 -10.41 51.52
N GLY A 297 6.08 -10.74 51.61
CA GLY A 297 6.66 -11.33 52.82
C GLY A 297 6.72 -10.31 53.96
N GLY A 298 6.63 -10.80 55.20
CA GLY A 298 6.76 -9.98 56.39
C GLY A 298 8.21 -9.56 56.65
N ASN A 299 8.40 -8.39 57.24
CA ASN A 299 9.72 -7.95 57.71
C ASN A 299 10.19 -8.82 58.89
N GLY A 300 11.43 -9.28 58.85
CA GLY A 300 12.03 -10.09 59.91
C GLY A 300 13.35 -9.53 60.41
N GLY A 301 13.56 -9.53 61.73
CA GLY A 301 14.79 -9.04 62.36
C GLY A 301 16.04 -9.89 62.11
N VAL A 302 15.88 -11.13 61.62
CA VAL A 302 16.96 -12.09 61.30
C VAL A 302 16.90 -12.50 59.84
N THR A 303 15.74 -12.99 59.36
CA THR A 303 15.49 -13.24 57.94
C THR A 303 14.16 -12.62 57.52
N SER A 304 14.16 -11.87 56.42
CA SER A 304 12.92 -11.34 55.84
C SER A 304 12.14 -12.46 55.16
N GLY A 305 10.81 -12.46 55.33
CA GLY A 305 9.93 -13.42 54.69
C GLY A 305 9.96 -13.28 53.16
N VAL A 306 9.85 -14.38 52.43
CA VAL A 306 9.81 -14.35 50.97
C VAL A 306 8.48 -13.81 50.45
N GLY A 307 8.52 -13.07 49.33
CA GLY A 307 7.29 -12.70 48.61
C GLY A 307 6.56 -13.93 48.06
N GLY A 308 5.24 -13.85 47.99
CA GLY A 308 4.39 -14.87 47.36
C GLY A 308 4.47 -14.81 45.84
N VAL A 309 4.33 -15.97 45.19
CA VAL A 309 4.27 -16.07 43.72
C VAL A 309 2.91 -15.54 43.23
N GLY A 310 2.87 -14.84 42.09
CA GLY A 310 1.62 -14.36 41.49
C GLY A 310 0.68 -15.51 41.11
N VAL A 311 1.16 -16.43 40.25
CA VAL A 311 0.49 -17.69 39.91
C VAL A 311 1.49 -18.85 39.98
N TYR A 312 1.18 -19.86 40.78
CA TYR A 312 1.94 -21.11 40.88
C TYR A 312 1.15 -22.27 40.27
N LEU A 313 1.79 -23.11 39.44
CA LEU A 313 1.16 -24.26 38.79
C LEU A 313 1.98 -25.53 39.00
N ALA A 314 1.39 -26.52 39.67
CA ALA A 314 2.04 -27.81 39.96
C ALA A 314 1.88 -28.88 38.87
N ALA A 315 1.18 -28.58 37.77
CA ALA A 315 0.92 -29.51 36.68
C ALA A 315 0.70 -28.78 35.35
N GLY A 316 0.91 -29.50 34.24
CA GLY A 316 0.83 -28.98 32.87
C GLY A 316 -0.50 -28.32 32.56
N SER A 317 -0.48 -27.01 32.33
CA SER A 317 -1.66 -26.18 32.05
C SER A 317 -1.34 -25.01 31.11
N THR A 318 -2.38 -24.41 30.55
CA THR A 318 -2.26 -23.17 29.76
C THR A 318 -2.66 -21.97 30.61
N ILE A 319 -1.82 -20.94 30.65
CA ILE A 319 -2.21 -19.59 31.09
C ILE A 319 -2.46 -18.75 29.84
N ILE A 320 -3.59 -18.05 29.79
CA ILE A 320 -3.83 -16.97 28.82
C ILE A 320 -3.87 -15.67 29.62
N ASN A 321 -2.89 -14.77 29.43
CA ASN A 321 -2.88 -13.49 30.14
C ASN A 321 -3.23 -12.32 29.22
N ALA A 322 -4.24 -11.55 29.62
CA ALA A 322 -4.58 -10.22 29.10
C ALA A 322 -4.62 -9.16 30.22
N GLY A 323 -4.39 -9.55 31.48
CA GLY A 323 -4.36 -8.70 32.66
C GLY A 323 -2.97 -8.51 33.25
N THR A 324 -2.90 -8.21 34.55
CA THR A 324 -1.64 -7.99 35.28
C THR A 324 -1.36 -9.13 36.25
N ILE A 325 -0.18 -9.76 36.15
CA ILE A 325 0.28 -10.78 37.10
C ILE A 325 1.58 -10.29 37.76
N SER A 326 1.61 -10.25 39.10
CA SER A 326 2.75 -9.77 39.89
C SER A 326 3.16 -10.76 40.97
N GLY A 327 4.46 -11.00 41.11
CA GLY A 327 5.02 -11.55 42.33
C GLY A 327 5.01 -10.50 43.45
N GLY A 328 4.85 -10.94 44.69
CA GLY A 328 4.98 -10.10 45.88
C GLY A 328 6.44 -9.70 46.15
N LEU A 329 6.64 -8.63 46.92
CA LEU A 329 7.96 -8.30 47.47
C LEU A 329 8.24 -9.12 48.72
N SER A 330 9.48 -9.53 48.93
CA SER A 330 9.95 -10.05 50.21
C SER A 330 9.94 -8.95 51.28
N GLY A 331 10.09 -9.33 52.55
CA GLY A 331 10.11 -8.40 53.70
C GLY A 331 11.25 -7.38 53.68
N ASP A 332 12.24 -7.56 52.80
CA ASP A 332 13.32 -6.60 52.54
C ASP A 332 12.85 -5.38 51.70
N GLY A 333 11.65 -5.44 51.11
CA GLY A 333 11.09 -4.41 50.23
C GLY A 333 11.74 -4.31 48.85
N VAL A 334 12.67 -5.21 48.51
CA VAL A 334 13.52 -5.12 47.32
C VAL A 334 13.43 -6.39 46.46
N THR A 335 13.58 -7.56 47.06
CA THR A 335 13.53 -8.84 46.33
C THR A 335 12.08 -9.13 45.93
N ARG A 336 11.82 -9.37 44.64
CA ARG A 336 10.49 -9.77 44.16
C ARG A 336 10.45 -11.26 43.84
N ALA A 337 9.37 -11.92 44.25
CA ALA A 337 9.06 -13.27 43.85
C ALA A 337 8.71 -13.38 42.35
N ASN A 338 8.63 -14.60 41.83
CA ASN A 338 8.15 -14.84 40.47
C ASN A 338 6.71 -14.33 40.31
N ALA A 339 6.41 -13.75 39.16
CA ALA A 339 5.03 -13.52 38.74
C ALA A 339 4.35 -14.84 38.41
N ILE A 340 5.04 -15.75 37.72
CA ILE A 340 4.55 -17.06 37.34
C ILE A 340 5.64 -18.12 37.59
N THR A 341 5.28 -19.22 38.25
CA THR A 341 6.14 -20.41 38.39
C THR A 341 5.40 -21.63 37.88
N PHE A 342 5.91 -22.25 36.81
CA PHE A 342 5.53 -23.59 36.38
C PHE A 342 6.44 -24.63 37.06
N ALA A 343 5.85 -25.55 37.82
CA ALA A 343 6.57 -26.52 38.66
C ALA A 343 6.39 -27.99 38.21
N GLY A 344 5.72 -28.24 37.08
CA GLY A 344 5.59 -29.58 36.50
C GLY A 344 4.83 -29.61 35.18
N GLY A 345 4.96 -30.73 34.46
CA GLY A 345 4.23 -31.00 33.21
C GLY A 345 4.81 -30.29 31.98
N ILE A 346 3.97 -30.13 30.95
CA ILE A 346 4.21 -29.27 29.78
C ILE A 346 3.18 -28.15 29.83
N ASN A 347 3.65 -26.91 29.68
CA ASN A 347 2.90 -25.70 29.97
C ASN A 347 2.91 -24.74 28.79
N ILE A 348 1.90 -23.87 28.75
CA ILE A 348 1.81 -22.77 27.78
C ILE A 348 1.55 -21.48 28.55
N LEU A 349 2.33 -20.43 28.28
CA LEU A 349 1.96 -19.06 28.58
C LEU A 349 1.62 -18.35 27.27
N GLU A 350 0.34 -18.07 27.05
CA GLU A 350 -0.13 -17.21 25.97
C GLU A 350 -0.27 -15.77 26.48
N LEU A 351 0.49 -14.86 25.88
CA LEU A 351 0.33 -13.43 26.08
C LEU A 351 -0.65 -12.88 25.05
N GLN A 352 -1.60 -12.06 25.50
CA GLN A 352 -2.52 -11.29 24.67
C GLN A 352 -2.37 -9.78 24.93
N ALA A 353 -2.93 -8.95 24.06
CA ALA A 353 -2.92 -7.49 24.25
C ALA A 353 -3.55 -7.10 25.60
N GLY A 354 -2.83 -6.28 26.38
CA GLY A 354 -3.16 -5.96 27.78
C GLY A 354 -2.30 -6.68 28.82
N SER A 355 -1.64 -7.80 28.44
CA SER A 355 -0.75 -8.55 29.33
C SER A 355 0.37 -7.71 29.93
N HIS A 356 0.47 -7.68 31.26
CA HIS A 356 1.54 -7.02 32.00
C HIS A 356 2.08 -7.92 33.13
N ILE A 357 3.37 -8.26 33.09
CA ILE A 357 3.99 -9.20 34.04
C ILE A 357 5.02 -8.46 34.91
N ILE A 358 4.92 -8.59 36.25
CA ILE A 358 5.77 -7.89 37.22
C ILE A 358 6.53 -8.91 38.08
N GLY A 359 7.80 -9.16 37.73
CA GLY A 359 8.60 -10.28 38.23
C GLY A 359 8.77 -11.37 37.17
N ASN A 360 9.50 -12.43 37.50
CA ASN A 360 9.90 -13.44 36.51
C ASN A 360 8.77 -14.42 36.17
N VAL A 361 8.84 -14.97 34.96
CA VAL A 361 8.12 -16.16 34.51
C VAL A 361 9.14 -17.28 34.40
N VAL A 362 9.03 -18.29 35.26
CA VAL A 362 9.92 -19.45 35.25
C VAL A 362 9.16 -20.65 34.71
N ALA A 363 9.55 -21.10 33.51
CA ALA A 363 9.10 -22.36 32.95
C ALA A 363 9.77 -23.55 33.64
N PHE A 364 9.07 -24.69 33.64
CA PHE A 364 9.53 -25.96 34.21
C PHE A 364 10.64 -26.59 33.35
N GLY A 365 10.58 -26.42 32.02
CA GLY A 365 11.67 -26.79 31.13
C GLY A 365 11.38 -26.50 29.66
N GLY A 366 12.35 -26.78 28.79
CA GLY A 366 12.33 -26.41 27.35
C GLY A 366 11.23 -27.06 26.48
N ALA A 367 10.35 -27.88 27.04
CA ALA A 367 9.12 -28.31 26.39
C ALA A 367 7.97 -27.29 26.53
N ASP A 368 8.08 -26.36 27.50
CA ASP A 368 7.10 -25.33 27.74
C ASP A 368 7.13 -24.26 26.65
N THR A 369 5.95 -23.71 26.35
CA THR A 369 5.71 -22.79 25.23
C THR A 369 5.45 -21.36 25.71
N LEU A 370 6.19 -20.40 25.16
CA LEU A 370 5.84 -18.98 25.19
C LEU A 370 5.11 -18.63 23.89
N ARG A 371 3.84 -18.24 23.99
CA ARG A 371 2.96 -17.98 22.86
C ARG A 371 2.51 -16.53 22.84
N LEU A 372 2.46 -15.93 21.67
CA LEU A 372 1.86 -14.63 21.40
C LEU A 372 0.54 -14.85 20.66
N GLY A 373 -0.57 -14.35 21.21
CA GLY A 373 -1.92 -14.75 20.80
C GLY A 373 -2.95 -13.63 20.73
N GLY A 374 -4.22 -13.99 20.96
CA GLY A 374 -5.35 -13.07 21.00
C GLY A 374 -5.77 -12.45 19.66
N ALA A 375 -6.72 -11.50 19.75
CA ALA A 375 -7.26 -10.76 18.60
C ALA A 375 -6.76 -9.30 18.52
N GLY A 376 -6.32 -8.70 19.63
CA GLY A 376 -5.72 -7.37 19.66
C GLY A 376 -4.23 -7.39 19.31
N ASN A 377 -3.75 -6.36 18.64
CA ASN A 377 -2.34 -6.20 18.29
C ASN A 377 -1.50 -5.79 19.52
N ALA A 378 -0.23 -6.21 19.56
CA ALA A 378 0.69 -5.90 20.66
C ALA A 378 2.17 -5.96 20.21
N SER A 379 3.09 -5.66 21.14
CA SER A 379 4.54 -5.76 20.93
C SER A 379 5.18 -6.53 22.09
N PHE A 380 6.23 -7.29 21.79
CA PHE A 380 7.00 -8.05 22.77
C PHE A 380 8.50 -7.77 22.62
N ASP A 381 9.21 -7.64 23.74
CA ASP A 381 10.67 -7.45 23.75
C ASP A 381 11.37 -8.81 23.93
N VAL A 382 12.02 -9.31 22.88
CA VAL A 382 12.67 -10.62 22.90
C VAL A 382 13.97 -10.65 23.71
N ALA A 383 14.51 -9.48 24.09
CA ALA A 383 15.59 -9.42 25.08
C ALA A 383 15.11 -9.76 26.51
N GLN A 384 13.79 -9.86 26.73
CA GLN A 384 13.22 -10.36 27.98
C GLN A 384 13.22 -11.90 28.09
N ILE A 385 13.58 -12.64 27.03
CA ILE A 385 13.72 -14.10 27.05
C ILE A 385 15.19 -14.48 27.28
N GLY A 386 15.44 -15.41 28.21
CA GLY A 386 16.76 -15.95 28.49
C GLY A 386 16.94 -16.34 29.95
N ALA A 387 17.98 -17.12 30.28
CA ALA A 387 18.19 -17.70 31.61
C ALA A 387 18.35 -16.67 32.75
N ALA A 388 18.78 -15.44 32.44
CA ALA A 388 18.90 -14.32 33.39
C ALA A 388 17.87 -13.20 33.14
N ALA A 389 16.91 -13.41 32.25
CA ALA A 389 15.90 -12.42 31.85
C ALA A 389 14.54 -12.70 32.53
N GLN A 390 13.46 -12.03 32.08
CA GLN A 390 12.14 -12.17 32.69
C GLN A 390 11.48 -13.52 32.36
N TYR A 391 11.60 -14.01 31.13
CA TYR A 391 10.99 -15.25 30.66
C TYR A 391 12.06 -16.33 30.52
N GLN A 392 12.07 -17.27 31.48
CA GLN A 392 13.15 -18.23 31.69
C GLN A 392 12.72 -19.65 31.29
N ASN A 393 13.67 -20.46 30.82
CA ASN A 393 13.56 -21.90 30.52
C ASN A 393 12.58 -22.33 29.41
N PHE A 394 11.84 -21.43 28.77
CA PHE A 394 11.04 -21.75 27.58
C PHE A 394 11.91 -22.23 26.41
N GLY A 395 11.44 -23.23 25.67
CA GLY A 395 12.13 -23.76 24.48
C GLY A 395 11.27 -23.84 23.22
N VAL A 396 9.95 -23.63 23.34
CA VAL A 396 9.02 -23.55 22.22
C VAL A 396 8.44 -22.14 22.15
N PHE A 397 8.42 -21.54 20.95
CA PHE A 397 7.88 -20.19 20.74
C PHE A 397 6.83 -20.20 19.63
N GLU A 398 5.67 -19.57 19.87
CA GLU A 398 4.54 -19.62 18.95
C GLU A 398 3.88 -18.26 18.72
N LYS A 399 3.42 -18.02 17.49
CA LYS A 399 2.47 -16.95 17.16
C LYS A 399 1.14 -17.56 16.71
N THR A 400 0.06 -17.21 17.41
CA THR A 400 -1.31 -17.68 17.17
C THR A 400 -2.29 -16.49 17.16
N GLY A 401 -3.58 -16.75 16.90
CA GLY A 401 -4.59 -15.70 16.83
C GLY A 401 -4.48 -14.80 15.59
N VAL A 402 -5.51 -14.00 15.34
CA VAL A 402 -5.59 -13.13 14.14
C VAL A 402 -4.76 -11.84 14.26
N SER A 403 -4.23 -11.55 15.45
CA SER A 403 -3.48 -10.35 15.78
C SER A 403 -2.16 -10.20 14.99
N VAL A 404 -1.67 -8.96 14.93
CA VAL A 404 -0.27 -8.63 14.64
C VAL A 404 0.49 -8.51 15.96
N TRP A 405 1.58 -9.26 16.10
CA TRP A 405 2.55 -9.07 17.18
C TRP A 405 3.88 -8.59 16.62
N SER A 406 4.37 -7.45 17.13
CA SER A 406 5.71 -6.94 16.80
C SER A 406 6.75 -7.51 17.75
N LEU A 407 7.82 -8.13 17.24
CA LEU A 407 9.00 -8.47 18.03
C LEU A 407 10.00 -7.32 17.98
N THR A 408 10.45 -6.89 19.15
CA THR A 408 11.35 -5.75 19.39
C THR A 408 12.48 -6.17 20.33
N GLY A 409 13.55 -5.38 20.42
CA GLY A 409 14.75 -5.74 21.18
C GLY A 409 15.62 -6.79 20.46
N ASN A 410 16.91 -6.85 20.76
CA ASN A 410 17.86 -7.70 20.04
C ASN A 410 18.30 -8.89 20.91
N THR A 411 18.47 -10.06 20.31
CA THR A 411 18.92 -11.27 21.02
C THR A 411 19.73 -12.20 20.13
N SER A 412 20.70 -12.88 20.75
CA SER A 412 21.52 -13.93 20.13
C SER A 412 21.07 -15.34 20.51
N GLU A 413 20.03 -15.48 21.32
CA GLU A 413 19.51 -16.78 21.76
C GLU A 413 18.86 -17.55 20.60
N ALA A 414 18.95 -18.88 20.65
CA ALA A 414 18.34 -19.76 19.66
C ALA A 414 16.86 -20.03 20.00
N MET A 415 15.94 -19.36 19.30
CA MET A 415 14.49 -19.48 19.52
C MET A 415 13.79 -20.06 18.28
N PRO A 416 13.26 -21.30 18.32
CA PRO A 416 12.43 -21.83 17.23
C PRO A 416 11.01 -21.27 17.33
N TRP A 417 10.65 -20.36 16.42
CA TRP A 417 9.32 -19.74 16.32
C TRP A 417 8.44 -20.44 15.28
N ALA A 418 7.26 -20.90 15.70
CA ALA A 418 6.19 -21.37 14.81
C ALA A 418 5.11 -20.29 14.64
N VAL A 419 4.96 -19.75 13.43
CA VAL A 419 3.93 -18.76 13.09
C VAL A 419 2.72 -19.51 12.55
N ASN A 420 1.75 -19.78 13.42
CA ASN A 420 0.59 -20.63 13.17
C ASN A 420 -0.67 -19.87 12.75
N ALA A 421 -0.80 -18.59 13.12
CA ALA A 421 -1.88 -17.72 12.66
C ALA A 421 -1.54 -16.23 12.81
N GLY A 422 -2.05 -15.39 11.91
CA GLY A 422 -1.85 -13.94 11.93
C GLY A 422 -0.38 -13.56 11.68
N THR A 423 0.00 -12.32 12.04
CA THR A 423 1.31 -11.77 11.65
C THR A 423 2.29 -11.69 12.82
N LEU A 424 3.48 -12.27 12.65
CA LEU A 424 4.65 -12.00 13.47
C LEU A 424 5.55 -10.99 12.73
N ALA A 425 5.57 -9.74 13.16
CA ALA A 425 6.38 -8.68 12.56
C ALA A 425 7.70 -8.54 13.32
N VAL A 426 8.79 -9.07 12.77
CA VAL A 426 10.11 -9.01 13.41
C VAL A 426 10.79 -7.69 13.08
N ASN A 427 10.88 -6.82 14.07
CA ASN A 427 11.55 -5.52 14.02
C ASN A 427 12.80 -5.52 14.94
N ALA A 428 13.44 -6.69 15.02
CA ALA A 428 14.48 -7.09 15.95
C ALA A 428 15.66 -7.74 15.21
N ALA A 429 16.86 -7.74 15.81
CA ALA A 429 17.95 -8.60 15.38
C ALA A 429 17.95 -9.91 16.19
N MET A 430 17.60 -11.01 15.53
CA MET A 430 17.39 -12.36 16.08
C MET A 430 18.05 -13.43 15.19
N ALA A 431 19.33 -13.25 14.85
CA ALA A 431 20.01 -14.03 13.80
C ALA A 431 20.09 -15.56 14.04
N ASN A 432 19.84 -16.03 15.28
CA ASN A 432 19.81 -17.45 15.64
C ASN A 432 18.38 -18.01 15.84
N ALA A 433 17.34 -17.18 15.71
CA ALA A 433 15.95 -17.59 15.88
C ALA A 433 15.37 -18.13 14.55
N THR A 434 15.14 -19.44 14.46
CA THR A 434 14.57 -20.06 13.26
C THR A 434 13.06 -19.82 13.18
N MET A 435 12.55 -19.65 11.97
CA MET A 435 11.14 -19.29 11.73
C MET A 435 10.47 -20.36 10.87
N THR A 436 9.39 -20.95 11.36
CA THR A 436 8.52 -21.86 10.59
C THR A 436 7.16 -21.20 10.41
N VAL A 437 6.82 -20.81 9.19
CA VAL A 437 5.56 -20.12 8.86
C VAL A 437 4.56 -21.14 8.33
N ASN A 438 3.54 -21.43 9.12
CA ASN A 438 2.51 -22.43 8.83
C ASN A 438 1.28 -21.82 8.15
N ASN A 439 0.34 -22.66 7.73
CA ASN A 439 -0.89 -22.26 7.04
C ASN A 439 -1.68 -21.17 7.80
N GLY A 440 -1.87 -20.00 7.20
CA GLY A 440 -2.56 -18.85 7.81
C GLY A 440 -1.68 -17.98 8.72
N GLY A 441 -0.39 -18.29 8.85
CA GLY A 441 0.62 -17.46 9.48
C GLY A 441 1.36 -16.57 8.47
N THR A 442 1.78 -15.39 8.93
CA THR A 442 2.60 -14.43 8.16
C THR A 442 3.82 -14.01 8.96
N LEU A 443 5.02 -14.17 8.40
CA LEU A 443 6.25 -13.54 8.90
C LEU A 443 6.47 -12.21 8.16
N ALA A 444 6.70 -11.13 8.91
CA ALA A 444 6.88 -9.78 8.38
C ALA A 444 7.95 -8.99 9.15
N GLY A 445 8.11 -7.70 8.87
CA GLY A 445 9.00 -6.76 9.56
C GLY A 445 10.32 -6.48 8.83
N VAL A 446 11.12 -5.58 9.41
CA VAL A 446 12.42 -5.11 8.84
C VAL A 446 13.66 -5.67 9.56
N GLY A 447 13.46 -6.68 10.41
CA GLY A 447 14.50 -7.24 11.27
C GLY A 447 15.43 -8.25 10.59
N THR A 448 16.24 -8.90 11.43
CA THR A 448 17.04 -10.08 11.05
C THR A 448 16.54 -11.29 11.82
N VAL A 449 16.26 -12.39 11.11
CA VAL A 449 15.89 -13.69 11.66
C VAL A 449 16.96 -14.73 11.32
N GLY A 450 16.89 -15.93 11.92
CA GLY A 450 17.66 -17.09 11.48
C GLY A 450 17.10 -17.72 10.21
N ALA A 451 17.33 -19.02 9.99
CA ALA A 451 16.77 -19.74 8.84
C ALA A 451 15.23 -19.75 8.84
N VAL A 452 14.63 -19.57 7.66
CA VAL A 452 13.17 -19.44 7.47
C VAL A 452 12.63 -20.57 6.60
N THR A 453 11.59 -21.24 7.06
CA THR A 453 10.78 -22.19 6.27
C THR A 453 9.35 -21.68 6.16
N VAL A 454 8.86 -21.48 4.94
CA VAL A 454 7.48 -21.07 4.63
C VAL A 454 6.73 -22.29 4.09
N ALA A 455 5.81 -22.83 4.90
CA ALA A 455 5.04 -24.02 4.55
C ALA A 455 3.88 -23.68 3.57
N ASN A 456 3.14 -24.72 3.16
CA ASN A 456 1.91 -24.56 2.38
C ASN A 456 0.90 -23.68 3.15
N GLY A 457 0.41 -22.61 2.50
CA GLY A 457 -0.48 -21.61 3.10
C GLY A 457 0.19 -20.60 4.03
N GLY A 458 1.50 -20.70 4.28
CA GLY A 458 2.27 -19.70 5.03
C GLY A 458 2.71 -18.54 4.13
N THR A 459 2.87 -17.35 4.71
CA THR A 459 3.27 -16.14 3.98
C THR A 459 4.56 -15.52 4.54
N LEU A 460 5.52 -15.21 3.68
CA LEU A 460 6.58 -14.24 3.98
C LEU A 460 6.21 -12.91 3.32
N ALA A 461 6.16 -11.83 4.11
CA ALA A 461 5.78 -10.49 3.70
C ALA A 461 6.77 -9.48 4.32
N PRO A 462 7.96 -9.24 3.71
CA PRO A 462 8.98 -8.37 4.30
C PRO A 462 8.47 -6.95 4.55
N GLY A 463 9.20 -6.20 5.39
CA GLY A 463 8.88 -4.79 5.62
C GLY A 463 7.73 -4.56 6.60
N ASN A 464 7.32 -3.30 6.71
CA ASN A 464 6.08 -2.86 7.37
C ASN A 464 5.37 -1.95 6.35
N SER A 465 5.08 -2.52 5.18
CA SER A 465 5.24 -1.87 3.87
C SER A 465 6.69 -1.50 3.54
N VAL A 466 6.93 -1.09 2.30
CA VAL A 466 8.17 -1.29 1.53
C VAL A 466 9.46 -1.19 2.36
N GLY A 467 10.05 -2.34 2.63
CA GLY A 467 11.25 -2.50 3.44
C GLY A 467 12.07 -3.73 3.07
N THR A 468 12.84 -4.27 4.02
CA THR A 468 13.69 -5.43 3.80
C THR A 468 13.84 -6.26 5.07
N ILE A 469 13.62 -7.57 4.96
CA ILE A 469 13.91 -8.53 6.04
C ILE A 469 15.19 -9.30 5.71
N THR A 470 15.98 -9.64 6.72
CA THR A 470 17.23 -10.40 6.56
C THR A 470 17.12 -11.79 7.17
N VAL A 471 17.45 -12.82 6.39
CA VAL A 471 17.48 -14.24 6.77
C VAL A 471 18.95 -14.66 6.97
N SER A 472 19.35 -14.79 8.23
CA SER A 472 20.68 -15.27 8.66
C SER A 472 20.71 -16.80 8.61
N GLY A 473 20.77 -17.34 7.40
CA GLY A 473 20.64 -18.77 7.13
C GLY A 473 20.03 -19.02 5.75
N ASN A 474 19.41 -20.19 5.57
CA ASN A 474 18.68 -20.50 4.35
C ASN A 474 17.22 -20.03 4.43
N LEU A 475 16.65 -19.67 3.28
CA LEU A 475 15.22 -19.45 3.07
C LEU A 475 14.66 -20.62 2.25
N THR A 476 13.57 -21.25 2.69
CA THR A 476 12.91 -22.33 1.96
C THR A 476 11.41 -22.11 1.89
N PHE A 477 10.85 -22.06 0.69
CA PHE A 477 9.41 -22.11 0.45
C PHE A 477 8.96 -23.53 0.07
N GLY A 478 7.79 -23.95 0.55
CA GLY A 478 7.01 -25.03 -0.05
C GLY A 478 6.17 -24.52 -1.23
N ALA A 479 5.77 -25.41 -2.14
CA ALA A 479 5.09 -25.05 -3.39
C ALA A 479 3.75 -24.30 -3.23
N GLY A 480 3.08 -24.44 -2.08
CA GLY A 480 1.86 -23.67 -1.74
C GLY A 480 2.10 -22.50 -0.78
N GLY A 481 3.35 -22.11 -0.54
CA GLY A 481 3.69 -20.91 0.23
C GLY A 481 3.52 -19.62 -0.59
N PHE A 482 3.39 -18.50 0.11
CA PHE A 482 3.23 -17.18 -0.49
C PHE A 482 4.41 -16.27 -0.16
N TYR A 483 4.86 -15.50 -1.15
CA TYR A 483 5.77 -14.39 -0.99
C TYR A 483 5.05 -13.08 -1.35
N ALA A 484 4.58 -12.36 -0.35
CA ALA A 484 3.95 -11.07 -0.53
C ALA A 484 5.02 -9.97 -0.64
N VAL A 485 4.82 -9.05 -1.57
CA VAL A 485 5.75 -7.97 -1.87
C VAL A 485 4.94 -6.70 -2.10
N ASP A 486 4.98 -5.74 -1.17
CA ASP A 486 4.52 -4.38 -1.48
C ASP A 486 5.49 -3.76 -2.50
N VAL A 487 4.93 -3.11 -3.51
CA VAL A 487 5.67 -2.43 -4.56
C VAL A 487 5.31 -0.95 -4.56
N SER A 488 6.33 -0.10 -4.50
CA SER A 488 6.21 1.35 -4.62
C SER A 488 6.96 1.86 -5.84
N PRO A 489 6.75 3.13 -6.24
CA PRO A 489 7.53 3.76 -7.30
C PRO A 489 9.06 3.73 -7.14
N SER A 490 9.57 3.72 -5.91
CA SER A 490 11.00 3.88 -5.64
C SER A 490 11.72 2.61 -5.19
N ALA A 491 10.98 1.62 -4.70
CA ALA A 491 11.47 0.33 -4.19
C ALA A 491 10.32 -0.69 -4.06
N ALA A 492 10.66 -1.96 -3.85
CA ALA A 492 9.72 -3.01 -3.45
C ALA A 492 10.28 -3.78 -2.25
N ASP A 493 9.43 -4.53 -1.55
CA ASP A 493 9.86 -5.42 -0.49
C ASP A 493 10.90 -6.43 -0.97
N ARG A 494 11.88 -6.68 -0.10
CA ARG A 494 13.01 -7.54 -0.41
C ARG A 494 13.35 -8.46 0.76
N THR A 495 13.70 -9.69 0.45
CA THR A 495 14.35 -10.59 1.40
C THR A 495 15.83 -10.72 1.03
N ASN A 496 16.71 -10.40 1.96
CA ASN A 496 18.15 -10.69 1.87
C ASN A 496 18.44 -12.00 2.62
N VAL A 497 19.11 -12.95 2.00
CA VAL A 497 19.39 -14.29 2.55
C VAL A 497 20.90 -14.51 2.55
N THR A 498 21.49 -14.87 3.70
CA THR A 498 22.94 -15.09 3.79
C THR A 498 23.35 -16.49 3.30
N GLY A 499 22.46 -17.47 3.41
CA GLY A 499 22.57 -18.79 2.80
C GLY A 499 21.86 -18.88 1.45
N THR A 500 21.32 -20.05 1.12
CA THR A 500 20.56 -20.30 -0.12
C THR A 500 19.10 -19.90 0.02
N ALA A 501 18.46 -19.50 -1.09
CA ALA A 501 17.02 -19.29 -1.16
C ALA A 501 16.37 -20.32 -2.11
N THR A 502 15.69 -21.30 -1.54
CA THR A 502 14.93 -22.32 -2.27
C THR A 502 13.49 -21.84 -2.47
N LEU A 503 13.13 -21.49 -3.70
CA LEU A 503 11.85 -20.82 -4.03
C LEU A 503 10.69 -21.80 -4.21
N GLY A 504 10.98 -23.10 -4.38
CA GLY A 504 10.05 -24.21 -4.16
C GLY A 504 8.80 -24.28 -5.04
N GLY A 505 8.64 -23.41 -6.04
CA GLY A 505 7.40 -23.26 -6.80
C GLY A 505 6.32 -22.42 -6.09
N ALA A 506 6.66 -21.66 -5.04
CA ALA A 506 5.72 -20.78 -4.35
C ALA A 506 5.11 -19.68 -5.24
N THR A 507 4.09 -18.99 -4.73
CA THR A 507 3.42 -17.87 -5.41
C THR A 507 3.94 -16.52 -4.93
N VAL A 508 4.35 -15.64 -5.84
CA VAL A 508 4.58 -14.22 -5.54
C VAL A 508 3.25 -13.48 -5.61
N ASN A 509 2.95 -12.64 -4.63
CA ASN A 509 1.82 -11.71 -4.65
C ASN A 509 2.34 -10.27 -4.60
N ALA A 510 2.42 -9.61 -5.75
CA ALA A 510 2.90 -8.24 -5.86
C ALA A 510 1.74 -7.24 -5.64
N ILE A 511 1.85 -6.44 -4.59
CA ILE A 511 0.81 -5.49 -4.15
C ILE A 511 1.28 -4.08 -4.51
N PHE A 512 0.73 -3.51 -5.56
CA PHE A 512 1.14 -2.19 -6.03
C PHE A 512 0.47 -1.08 -5.21
N THR A 513 1.29 -0.18 -4.67
CA THR A 513 0.84 1.00 -3.91
C THR A 513 0.53 2.18 -4.83
N GLY A 514 -0.40 3.05 -4.43
CA GLY A 514 -0.82 4.19 -5.23
C GLY A 514 0.23 5.30 -5.25
N GLY A 515 0.98 5.43 -6.35
CA GLY A 515 1.96 6.50 -6.55
C GLY A 515 2.48 6.57 -7.99
N GLY A 516 3.01 7.72 -8.40
CA GLY A 516 3.64 7.89 -9.71
C GLY A 516 5.08 7.35 -9.74
N TYR A 517 5.52 6.84 -10.90
CA TYR A 517 6.87 6.33 -11.25
C TYR A 517 7.14 4.84 -10.98
N VAL A 518 6.37 3.92 -11.58
CA VAL A 518 6.64 2.45 -11.54
C VAL A 518 8.03 2.15 -12.10
N GLU A 519 8.77 1.21 -11.51
CA GLU A 519 10.10 0.77 -11.97
C GLU A 519 10.08 -0.52 -12.81
N ARG A 520 10.99 -0.62 -13.78
CA ARG A 520 11.08 -1.72 -14.75
C ARG A 520 11.56 -3.04 -14.15
N GLN A 521 12.33 -3.02 -13.07
CA GLN A 521 12.87 -4.23 -12.43
C GLN A 521 13.11 -3.99 -10.94
N TYR A 522 12.40 -4.75 -10.09
CA TYR A 522 12.60 -4.76 -8.65
C TYR A 522 13.34 -6.03 -8.24
N THR A 523 14.39 -5.92 -7.40
CA THR A 523 15.04 -7.10 -6.79
C THR A 523 14.26 -7.53 -5.57
N ILE A 524 13.44 -8.58 -5.70
CA ILE A 524 12.52 -9.02 -4.64
C ILE A 524 13.13 -10.07 -3.71
N VAL A 525 14.11 -10.86 -4.17
CA VAL A 525 14.93 -11.73 -3.30
C VAL A 525 16.39 -11.61 -3.73
N ASN A 526 17.29 -11.60 -2.74
CA ASN A 526 18.72 -11.74 -2.94
C ASN A 526 19.28 -12.78 -1.96
N ALA A 527 20.08 -13.72 -2.44
CA ALA A 527 20.65 -14.81 -1.66
C ALA A 527 22.15 -14.95 -1.93
N ALA A 528 22.98 -14.75 -0.92
CA ALA A 528 24.44 -14.81 -1.04
C ALA A 528 24.95 -16.25 -1.29
N GLY A 529 24.21 -17.27 -0.83
CA GLY A 529 24.44 -18.67 -1.21
C GLY A 529 23.78 -19.09 -2.54
N GLY A 530 23.03 -18.20 -3.17
CA GLY A 530 22.37 -18.42 -4.47
C GLY A 530 20.89 -18.81 -4.40
N ILE A 531 20.22 -18.70 -5.55
CA ILE A 531 18.81 -19.07 -5.76
C ILE A 531 18.70 -20.53 -6.20
N VAL A 532 17.74 -21.27 -5.66
CA VAL A 532 17.43 -22.66 -6.03
C VAL A 532 15.97 -22.79 -6.45
N GLY A 533 15.75 -23.20 -7.71
CA GLY A 533 14.43 -23.27 -8.33
C GLY A 533 13.85 -21.89 -8.67
N SER A 534 12.55 -21.84 -8.92
CA SER A 534 11.80 -20.61 -9.19
C SER A 534 10.52 -20.55 -8.35
N PHE A 535 9.86 -19.40 -8.38
CA PHE A 535 8.43 -19.32 -8.07
C PHE A 535 7.63 -19.91 -9.26
N SER A 536 6.38 -20.33 -9.03
CA SER A 536 5.52 -20.88 -10.09
C SER A 536 4.53 -19.87 -10.66
N THR A 537 4.06 -18.96 -9.80
CA THR A 537 2.89 -18.12 -10.05
C THR A 537 3.18 -16.69 -9.59
N LEU A 538 2.73 -15.71 -10.38
CA LEU A 538 2.77 -14.30 -10.03
C LEU A 538 1.34 -13.76 -10.01
N ALA A 539 0.80 -13.54 -8.80
CA ALA A 539 -0.41 -12.78 -8.57
C ALA A 539 -0.06 -11.28 -8.46
N MET A 540 -0.99 -10.42 -8.88
CA MET A 540 -0.82 -8.97 -8.81
C MET A 540 -2.09 -8.27 -8.33
N SER A 541 -1.93 -7.30 -7.45
CA SER A 541 -2.98 -6.40 -6.99
C SER A 541 -2.66 -4.96 -7.39
N ASN A 542 -3.67 -4.21 -7.84
CA ASN A 542 -3.61 -2.77 -8.18
C ASN A 542 -2.69 -2.33 -9.35
N LEU A 543 -2.08 -3.25 -10.11
CA LEU A 543 -1.30 -2.88 -11.30
C LEU A 543 -2.22 -2.54 -12.50
N PRO A 544 -2.04 -1.39 -13.18
CA PRO A 544 -2.77 -1.10 -14.43
C PRO A 544 -2.44 -2.06 -15.57
N SER A 545 -3.44 -2.40 -16.40
CA SER A 545 -3.38 -3.47 -17.41
C SER A 545 -2.39 -3.26 -18.56
N GLY A 546 -1.87 -2.05 -18.72
CA GLY A 546 -0.80 -1.69 -19.65
C GLY A 546 0.61 -2.02 -19.15
N PHE A 547 0.78 -2.30 -17.86
CA PHE A 547 1.99 -2.95 -17.36
C PHE A 547 1.79 -4.47 -17.37
N LYS A 548 2.65 -5.19 -18.09
CA LYS A 548 2.76 -6.65 -18.03
C LYS A 548 3.95 -7.01 -17.15
N SER A 549 3.83 -8.08 -16.37
CA SER A 549 4.85 -8.51 -15.41
C SER A 549 5.46 -9.86 -15.75
N SER A 550 6.71 -10.07 -15.36
CA SER A 550 7.32 -11.40 -15.34
C SER A 550 8.30 -11.56 -14.19
N LEU A 551 8.48 -12.78 -13.72
CA LEU A 551 9.57 -13.12 -12.80
C LEU A 551 10.82 -13.46 -13.60
N GLY A 552 11.96 -12.94 -13.15
CA GLY A 552 13.28 -13.21 -13.74
C GLY A 552 14.29 -13.56 -12.65
N TYR A 553 15.40 -14.19 -13.04
CA TYR A 553 16.36 -14.76 -12.10
C TYR A 553 17.79 -14.62 -12.60
N ASP A 554 18.73 -14.44 -11.67
CA ASP A 554 20.14 -14.75 -11.88
C ASP A 554 20.62 -15.74 -10.80
N LEU A 555 21.94 -15.96 -10.69
CA LEU A 555 22.53 -16.88 -9.71
C LEU A 555 22.20 -16.54 -8.24
N HIS A 556 22.01 -15.26 -7.92
CA HIS A 556 21.82 -14.75 -6.56
C HIS A 556 20.52 -13.96 -6.37
N ASN A 557 19.81 -13.58 -7.43
CA ASN A 557 18.65 -12.68 -7.35
C ASN A 557 17.38 -13.26 -7.98
N ALA A 558 16.23 -12.96 -7.37
CA ALA A 558 14.92 -13.04 -8.00
C ALA A 558 14.36 -11.63 -8.23
N TYR A 559 13.80 -11.42 -9.42
CA TYR A 559 13.34 -10.13 -9.91
C TYR A 559 11.85 -10.14 -10.25
N LEU A 560 11.16 -9.06 -9.88
CA LEU A 560 9.88 -8.69 -10.47
C LEU A 560 10.14 -7.68 -11.58
N ASN A 561 9.99 -8.11 -12.83
CA ASN A 561 10.16 -7.28 -14.02
C ASN A 561 8.81 -6.74 -14.49
N LEU A 562 8.81 -5.54 -15.05
CA LEU A 562 7.65 -4.90 -15.65
C LEU A 562 8.01 -4.37 -17.05
N VAL A 563 7.07 -4.55 -17.98
CA VAL A 563 7.12 -4.02 -19.35
C VAL A 563 5.86 -3.22 -19.59
N LEU A 564 5.99 -2.04 -20.19
CA LEU A 564 4.84 -1.26 -20.65
C LEU A 564 4.45 -1.77 -22.04
N ASP A 565 3.36 -2.52 -22.11
CA ASP A 565 2.73 -3.01 -23.34
C ASP A 565 1.24 -2.66 -23.28
N LEU A 566 0.87 -1.69 -24.10
CA LEU A 566 -0.45 -1.06 -24.13
C LEU A 566 -1.39 -1.76 -25.12
N THR A 567 -1.03 -2.96 -25.60
CA THR A 567 -2.01 -3.83 -26.27
C THR A 567 -3.10 -4.27 -25.28
N PRO A 568 -4.38 -4.25 -25.70
CA PRO A 568 -5.43 -4.94 -24.97
C PRO A 568 -5.20 -6.45 -25.10
N THR A 569 -5.10 -7.15 -23.97
CA THR A 569 -5.03 -8.63 -23.98
C THR A 569 -6.25 -9.19 -24.73
N PRO A 570 -6.09 -10.04 -25.75
CA PRO A 570 -7.20 -10.45 -26.59
C PRO A 570 -8.23 -11.26 -25.81
N THR A 571 -9.49 -10.81 -25.83
CA THR A 571 -10.63 -11.59 -25.35
C THR A 571 -10.70 -12.91 -26.14
N PRO A 572 -10.79 -14.08 -25.50
CA PRO A 572 -10.86 -15.36 -26.21
C PRO A 572 -12.21 -15.50 -26.93
N THR A 573 -12.21 -15.21 -28.24
CA THR A 573 -13.31 -15.59 -29.14
C THR A 573 -13.47 -17.11 -29.12
N PRO A 574 -14.70 -17.66 -28.96
CA PRO A 574 -14.90 -19.10 -28.94
C PRO A 574 -14.69 -19.71 -30.33
N THR A 575 -13.46 -20.21 -30.58
CA THR A 575 -13.10 -20.89 -31.82
C THR A 575 -13.83 -22.24 -31.94
N PRO A 576 -14.52 -22.53 -33.06
CA PRO A 576 -15.08 -23.86 -33.30
C PRO A 576 -13.97 -24.91 -33.45
N SER A 577 -14.27 -26.16 -33.09
CA SER A 577 -13.26 -27.25 -33.02
C SER A 577 -12.62 -27.55 -34.38
N PRO A 578 -11.27 -27.60 -34.49
CA PRO A 578 -10.58 -27.84 -35.75
C PRO A 578 -10.42 -29.33 -36.09
N THR A 579 -10.59 -29.66 -37.37
CA THR A 579 -10.28 -31.00 -37.93
C THR A 579 -8.75 -31.25 -37.92
N PRO A 580 -8.27 -32.48 -37.59
CA PRO A 580 -6.83 -32.74 -37.54
C PRO A 580 -6.12 -32.62 -38.88
N GLY A 581 -5.07 -31.79 -38.94
CA GLY A 581 -4.05 -31.77 -39.99
C GLY A 581 -2.72 -32.36 -39.49
N PRO A 582 -1.82 -32.81 -40.38
CA PRO A 582 -0.52 -33.37 -39.99
C PRO A 582 0.40 -32.32 -39.35
N ALA A 583 1.26 -32.78 -38.43
CA ALA A 583 2.09 -31.90 -37.62
C ALA A 583 3.16 -31.14 -38.45
N PRO A 584 3.34 -29.81 -38.22
CA PRO A 584 4.42 -29.05 -38.86
C PRO A 584 5.78 -29.32 -38.21
N THR A 585 6.82 -29.24 -39.02
CA THR A 585 8.24 -29.26 -38.61
C THR A 585 8.54 -28.15 -37.59
N PRO A 586 9.46 -28.35 -36.62
CA PRO A 586 9.79 -27.30 -35.64
C PRO A 586 10.23 -25.99 -36.30
N ALA A 587 9.46 -24.93 -36.06
CA ALA A 587 9.84 -23.58 -36.48
C ALA A 587 11.02 -23.06 -35.64
N PRO A 588 11.93 -22.24 -36.22
CA PRO A 588 12.91 -21.50 -35.44
C PRO A 588 12.22 -20.62 -34.38
N ALA A 589 12.90 -20.37 -33.26
CA ALA A 589 12.40 -19.47 -32.23
C ALA A 589 12.03 -18.10 -32.85
N PRO A 590 10.80 -17.58 -32.64
CA PRO A 590 10.43 -16.28 -33.16
C PRO A 590 11.37 -15.18 -32.64
N ALA A 591 11.72 -14.23 -33.51
CA ALA A 591 12.24 -12.96 -33.02
C ALA A 591 11.21 -12.32 -32.08
N PRO A 592 11.62 -11.62 -31.00
CA PRO A 592 10.68 -10.95 -30.12
C PRO A 592 9.73 -10.07 -30.92
N LEU A 593 8.42 -10.32 -30.81
CA LEU A 593 7.42 -9.50 -31.48
C LEU A 593 7.51 -8.06 -30.94
N PRO A 594 7.39 -7.03 -31.79
CA PRO A 594 7.31 -5.66 -31.31
C PRO A 594 6.17 -5.50 -30.30
N ILE A 595 6.49 -4.96 -29.13
CA ILE A 595 5.50 -4.51 -28.15
C ILE A 595 4.55 -3.48 -28.77
N ASN A 596 3.34 -3.35 -28.24
CA ASN A 596 2.28 -2.48 -28.78
C ASN A 596 1.79 -2.84 -30.21
N SER A 597 2.10 -4.04 -30.72
CA SER A 597 1.64 -4.50 -32.04
C SER A 597 0.13 -4.80 -32.06
N GLY A 598 -0.57 -4.36 -33.12
CA GLY A 598 -2.03 -4.52 -33.26
C GLY A 598 -2.86 -3.28 -32.91
N LEU A 599 -2.22 -2.19 -32.50
CA LEU A 599 -2.82 -0.85 -32.41
C LEU A 599 -2.83 -0.16 -33.79
N ASN A 600 -3.56 0.96 -33.95
CA ASN A 600 -3.44 1.80 -35.15
C ASN A 600 -2.12 2.61 -35.15
N VAL A 601 -1.74 3.23 -36.27
CA VAL A 601 -0.41 3.86 -36.41
C VAL A 601 -0.15 4.97 -35.36
N ASN A 602 -1.11 5.88 -35.14
CA ASN A 602 -1.00 6.93 -34.13
C ASN A 602 -0.87 6.35 -32.71
N GLN A 603 -1.73 5.40 -32.34
CA GLN A 603 -1.67 4.70 -31.06
C GLN A 603 -0.34 3.95 -30.87
N THR A 604 0.14 3.26 -31.91
CA THR A 604 1.38 2.46 -31.88
C THR A 604 2.59 3.35 -31.63
N ARG A 605 2.71 4.48 -32.33
CA ARG A 605 3.82 5.43 -32.13
C ARG A 605 3.79 6.08 -30.74
N THR A 606 2.60 6.43 -30.26
CA THR A 606 2.40 7.01 -28.92
C THR A 606 2.76 5.99 -27.83
N ALA A 607 2.30 4.74 -27.98
CA ALA A 607 2.60 3.65 -27.07
C ALA A 607 4.11 3.29 -27.07
N ASN A 608 4.73 3.22 -28.25
CA ASN A 608 6.16 2.97 -28.37
C ASN A 608 6.99 4.10 -27.74
N ALA A 609 6.65 5.37 -27.94
CA ALA A 609 7.36 6.47 -27.28
C ALA A 609 7.31 6.38 -25.74
N LEU A 610 6.20 5.88 -25.17
CA LEU A 610 6.06 5.62 -23.74
C LEU A 610 6.85 4.39 -23.29
N SER A 611 6.78 3.27 -24.03
CA SER A 611 7.49 2.04 -23.67
C SER A 611 9.00 2.16 -23.86
N ASP A 612 9.47 2.89 -24.88
CA ASP A 612 10.87 3.19 -25.14
C ASP A 612 11.44 4.15 -24.08
N TYR A 613 10.64 5.12 -23.62
CA TYR A 613 11.00 5.94 -22.47
C TYR A 613 11.14 5.08 -21.20
N PHE A 614 10.16 4.21 -20.91
CA PHE A 614 10.22 3.31 -19.76
C PHE A 614 11.39 2.31 -19.85
N ALA A 615 11.70 1.80 -21.03
CA ALA A 615 12.84 0.92 -21.27
C ALA A 615 14.19 1.64 -21.15
N ARG A 616 14.26 2.94 -21.48
CA ARG A 616 15.48 3.76 -21.40
C ARG A 616 15.74 4.33 -20.00
N VAL A 617 14.70 4.84 -19.34
CA VAL A 617 14.77 5.56 -18.05
C VAL A 617 14.53 4.61 -16.87
N GLY A 618 13.91 3.46 -17.11
CA GLY A 618 13.60 2.47 -16.08
C GLY A 618 12.39 2.82 -15.21
N ARG A 619 11.83 4.05 -15.29
CA ARG A 619 10.64 4.49 -14.54
C ARG A 619 9.67 5.32 -15.38
N ILE A 620 8.37 5.25 -15.11
CA ILE A 620 7.31 6.03 -15.77
C ILE A 620 6.06 6.23 -14.87
N PRO A 621 5.35 7.39 -14.90
CA PRO A 621 4.14 7.59 -14.10
C PRO A 621 3.08 6.50 -14.33
N ILE A 622 2.51 5.97 -13.24
CA ILE A 622 1.65 4.77 -13.27
C ILE A 622 0.41 4.93 -14.17
N VAL A 623 -0.08 6.16 -14.34
CA VAL A 623 -1.23 6.49 -15.18
C VAL A 623 -1.01 6.19 -16.67
N PHE A 624 0.24 6.18 -17.16
CA PHE A 624 0.54 5.77 -18.54
C PHE A 624 0.26 4.27 -18.77
N GLY A 625 0.37 3.44 -17.74
CA GLY A 625 -0.04 2.03 -17.79
C GLY A 625 -1.56 1.82 -17.72
N ALA A 626 -2.35 2.86 -17.45
CA ALA A 626 -3.81 2.81 -17.50
C ALA A 626 -4.39 3.21 -18.88
N LEU A 627 -3.53 3.53 -19.86
CA LEU A 627 -3.96 3.94 -21.19
C LEU A 627 -4.54 2.75 -21.99
N THR A 628 -5.82 2.86 -22.33
CA THR A 628 -6.47 2.03 -23.35
C THR A 628 -6.12 2.54 -24.77
N PRO A 629 -6.42 1.79 -25.85
CA PRO A 629 -6.28 2.31 -27.21
C PRO A 629 -7.02 3.64 -27.45
N THR A 630 -8.19 3.82 -26.84
CA THR A 630 -8.92 5.10 -26.87
C THR A 630 -8.17 6.21 -26.13
N GLY A 631 -7.60 5.89 -24.96
CA GLY A 631 -6.77 6.82 -24.19
C GLY A 631 -5.50 7.24 -24.95
N LEU A 632 -4.83 6.30 -25.62
CA LEU A 632 -3.71 6.57 -26.52
C LEU A 632 -4.08 7.54 -27.65
N GLY A 633 -5.30 7.43 -28.21
CA GLY A 633 -5.81 8.40 -29.19
C GLY A 633 -5.97 9.81 -28.61
N MET A 634 -6.52 9.94 -27.38
CA MET A 634 -6.67 11.22 -26.70
C MET A 634 -5.32 11.90 -26.39
N VAL A 635 -4.30 11.12 -26.00
CA VAL A 635 -2.98 11.65 -25.66
C VAL A 635 -2.03 11.80 -26.86
N ALA A 636 -2.47 11.45 -28.08
CA ALA A 636 -1.67 11.60 -29.29
C ALA A 636 -1.62 13.04 -29.86
N GLY A 637 -2.49 13.96 -29.42
CA GLY A 637 -2.40 15.38 -29.81
C GLY A 637 -2.79 15.71 -31.26
N GLU A 638 -3.67 14.93 -31.89
CA GLU A 638 -3.99 15.06 -33.33
C GLU A 638 -4.44 16.48 -33.76
N VAL A 639 -5.07 17.26 -32.85
CA VAL A 639 -5.58 18.62 -33.15
C VAL A 639 -4.51 19.57 -33.72
N ALA A 640 -3.24 19.38 -33.37
CA ALA A 640 -2.09 20.12 -33.91
C ALA A 640 -1.90 19.97 -35.44
N THR A 641 -2.57 19.00 -36.06
CA THR A 641 -2.53 18.76 -37.51
C THR A 641 -3.64 19.48 -38.28
N ALA A 642 -4.76 19.83 -37.64
CA ALA A 642 -5.93 20.44 -38.29
C ALA A 642 -5.71 21.90 -38.71
N THR A 643 -4.78 22.59 -38.04
CA THR A 643 -4.28 23.93 -38.42
C THR A 643 -3.75 23.94 -39.86
N GLN A 644 -2.94 22.93 -40.22
CA GLN A 644 -2.25 22.83 -41.51
C GLN A 644 -3.26 22.89 -42.66
N GLN A 645 -4.30 22.06 -42.62
CA GLN A 645 -5.34 22.08 -43.66
C GLN A 645 -6.13 23.40 -43.65
N THR A 646 -6.53 23.87 -42.47
CA THR A 646 -7.35 25.09 -42.35
C THR A 646 -6.63 26.33 -42.89
N THR A 647 -5.30 26.41 -42.76
CA THR A 647 -4.51 27.49 -43.36
C THR A 647 -4.40 27.35 -44.88
N PHE A 648 -4.23 26.14 -45.42
CA PHE A 648 -4.24 25.92 -46.88
C PHE A 648 -5.61 26.27 -47.51
N ASP A 649 -6.70 25.84 -46.87
CA ASP A 649 -8.08 26.17 -47.25
C ASP A 649 -8.29 27.70 -47.31
N ALA A 650 -7.81 28.43 -46.30
CA ALA A 650 -7.93 29.90 -46.23
C ALA A 650 -7.07 30.62 -47.29
N MET A 651 -5.89 30.07 -47.64
CA MET A 651 -5.04 30.63 -48.69
C MET A 651 -5.61 30.39 -50.09
N ASP A 652 -6.20 29.22 -50.34
CA ASP A 652 -6.85 28.94 -51.64
C ASP A 652 -8.09 29.81 -51.84
N LEU A 653 -8.92 30.03 -50.82
CA LEU A 653 -10.06 30.95 -50.91
C LEU A 653 -9.63 32.39 -51.20
N PHE A 654 -8.57 32.89 -50.54
CA PHE A 654 -8.05 34.23 -50.78
C PHE A 654 -7.40 34.36 -52.17
N LEU A 655 -6.61 33.37 -52.61
CA LEU A 655 -6.07 33.34 -53.97
C LEU A 655 -7.17 33.23 -55.02
N GLY A 656 -8.17 32.36 -54.84
CA GLY A 656 -9.30 32.20 -55.75
C GLY A 656 -10.27 33.39 -55.78
N LEU A 657 -10.22 34.28 -54.79
CA LEU A 657 -10.84 35.60 -54.80
C LEU A 657 -9.96 36.61 -55.55
N LEU A 658 -8.67 36.65 -55.22
CA LEU A 658 -7.67 37.58 -55.77
C LEU A 658 -7.40 37.36 -57.27
N THR A 659 -7.35 36.11 -57.75
CA THR A 659 -7.05 35.77 -59.16
C THR A 659 -8.28 35.58 -60.04
N ASP A 660 -9.50 35.88 -59.58
CA ASP A 660 -10.74 35.60 -60.32
C ASP A 660 -10.70 36.24 -61.74
N PRO A 661 -10.58 35.45 -62.82
CA PRO A 661 -10.24 35.97 -64.15
C PRO A 661 -11.46 36.46 -64.94
N PHE A 662 -12.67 36.44 -64.35
CA PHE A 662 -13.89 36.91 -65.02
C PHE A 662 -14.57 38.06 -64.28
N SER A 663 -14.13 38.39 -63.08
CA SER A 663 -14.61 39.53 -62.29
C SER A 663 -14.74 40.83 -63.08
N ALA A 664 -15.85 41.54 -62.87
CA ALA A 664 -16.21 42.74 -63.61
C ALA A 664 -15.11 43.81 -63.53
N GLY A 665 -14.66 44.28 -64.70
CA GLY A 665 -13.61 45.29 -64.83
C GLY A 665 -12.17 44.74 -64.83
N ARG A 666 -11.96 43.41 -64.90
CA ARG A 666 -10.63 42.78 -65.13
C ARG A 666 -10.47 42.09 -66.49
N MET A 667 -11.42 42.28 -67.40
CA MET A 667 -11.38 41.80 -68.78
C MET A 667 -11.33 42.99 -69.74
N PRO A 668 -10.47 42.98 -70.78
CA PRO A 668 -10.61 43.88 -71.92
C PRO A 668 -11.88 43.56 -72.70
N ASP A 669 -12.45 44.54 -73.40
CA ASP A 669 -13.50 44.29 -74.40
C ASP A 669 -12.91 43.50 -75.58
N MET A 670 -13.05 42.17 -75.54
CA MET A 670 -12.49 41.29 -76.57
C MET A 670 -13.20 41.49 -77.92
N PRO A 671 -12.48 41.82 -79.02
CA PRO A 671 -13.07 41.94 -80.34
C PRO A 671 -13.62 40.57 -80.79
N GLY A 672 -14.94 40.51 -80.96
CA GLY A 672 -15.70 39.26 -81.12
C GLY A 672 -16.88 39.15 -80.16
N GLY A 673 -16.94 39.97 -79.11
CA GLY A 673 -18.12 40.17 -78.27
C GLY A 673 -19.24 40.90 -79.02
N ALA A 674 -19.92 40.22 -79.94
CA ALA A 674 -21.16 40.72 -80.54
C ALA A 674 -22.27 40.75 -79.47
N SER A 675 -22.52 41.93 -78.90
CA SER A 675 -23.76 42.17 -78.17
C SER A 675 -24.94 42.00 -79.14
N HIS A 676 -25.93 41.20 -78.75
CA HIS A 676 -27.10 40.90 -79.59
C HIS A 676 -28.10 42.07 -79.62
N PHE A 677 -27.64 43.24 -80.07
CA PHE A 677 -28.47 44.39 -80.44
C PHE A 677 -28.64 44.44 -81.96
N ALA A 678 -29.34 43.43 -82.49
CA ALA A 678 -29.89 43.43 -83.84
C ALA A 678 -31.41 43.35 -83.72
N ASP A 679 -32.08 44.49 -83.89
CA ASP A 679 -33.54 44.55 -83.93
C ASP A 679 -34.10 43.82 -85.16
N ALA A 680 -35.30 43.27 -85.03
CA ALA A 680 -35.84 42.29 -85.95
C ALA A 680 -36.58 42.92 -87.14
N SER A 681 -35.89 43.66 -88.01
CA SER A 681 -36.18 43.71 -89.47
C SER A 681 -35.28 44.66 -90.27
N ALA A 682 -34.69 44.15 -91.36
CA ALA A 682 -34.11 44.97 -92.43
C ALA A 682 -34.01 44.20 -93.76
N GLY A 683 -35.14 44.07 -94.47
CA GLY A 683 -35.11 43.71 -95.89
C GLY A 683 -34.48 44.84 -96.72
N ARG A 684 -33.70 44.50 -97.75
CA ARG A 684 -32.92 45.47 -98.56
C ARG A 684 -33.85 46.46 -99.31
N GLY A 685 -33.72 47.76 -99.04
CA GLY A 685 -34.36 48.87 -99.76
C GLY A 685 -33.46 50.13 -99.84
N PRO A 686 -33.53 50.99 -100.89
CA PRO A 686 -32.45 51.95 -101.16
C PRO A 686 -32.71 53.43 -100.75
N ALA A 687 -31.70 54.01 -100.11
CA ALA A 687 -31.14 55.34 -100.41
C ALA A 687 -32.07 56.57 -100.52
N ARG A 688 -32.77 56.96 -99.44
CA ARG A 688 -33.30 58.34 -99.29
C ARG A 688 -33.03 59.04 -97.95
N ASP A 689 -32.77 58.33 -96.86
CA ASP A 689 -32.71 58.92 -95.50
C ASP A 689 -31.33 59.47 -95.08
N ALA A 690 -30.62 60.12 -96.00
CA ALA A 690 -29.33 60.77 -95.73
C ALA A 690 -29.42 61.96 -94.74
N TYR A 691 -30.63 62.39 -94.39
CA TYR A 691 -30.90 63.57 -93.56
C TYR A 691 -31.13 63.28 -92.06
N ALA A 692 -31.08 62.02 -91.62
CA ALA A 692 -31.17 61.67 -90.20
C ALA A 692 -29.84 61.88 -89.41
N MET A 693 -28.73 62.18 -90.09
CA MET A 693 -27.38 62.29 -89.48
C MET A 693 -27.12 63.57 -88.66
N ILE A 694 -28.15 64.23 -88.12
CA ILE A 694 -28.00 65.41 -87.24
C ILE A 694 -28.91 65.29 -86.00
N THR A 695 -28.58 64.38 -85.08
CA THR A 695 -28.64 64.58 -83.61
C THR A 695 -28.22 63.32 -82.84
N LYS A 696 -26.94 63.22 -82.43
CA LYS A 696 -26.42 62.68 -81.15
C LYS A 696 -24.91 62.38 -81.20
N ALA A 697 -24.12 63.43 -81.40
CA ALA A 697 -23.00 63.67 -80.48
C ALA A 697 -23.53 64.58 -79.35
N SER A 698 -23.01 64.59 -78.13
CA SER A 698 -21.93 63.79 -77.54
C SER A 698 -22.50 62.90 -76.40
N TRP A 699 -21.76 62.36 -75.42
CA TRP A 699 -20.88 63.02 -74.46
C TRP A 699 -19.56 62.27 -74.29
N ARG A 700 -18.47 63.04 -74.12
CA ARG A 700 -17.12 62.67 -73.60
C ARG A 700 -16.65 61.23 -73.83
N ALA A 701 -15.46 61.07 -74.43
CA ALA A 701 -14.66 59.88 -74.14
C ALA A 701 -14.62 59.72 -72.60
N PRO A 702 -15.06 58.58 -72.04
CA PRO A 702 -15.07 58.41 -70.59
C PRO A 702 -13.64 58.56 -70.08
N LEU A 703 -13.50 58.98 -68.82
CA LEU A 703 -12.23 58.76 -68.13
C LEU A 703 -11.94 57.26 -68.27
N GLU A 704 -10.80 56.90 -68.85
CA GLU A 704 -10.47 55.49 -69.05
C GLU A 704 -10.41 54.86 -67.65
N ALA A 705 -11.37 53.98 -67.35
CA ALA A 705 -11.71 53.58 -65.99
C ALA A 705 -10.66 52.62 -65.42
N ARG A 706 -9.50 53.19 -65.10
CA ARG A 706 -8.27 52.47 -64.79
C ARG A 706 -8.27 51.93 -63.38
N TRP A 707 -9.07 52.49 -62.47
CA TRP A 707 -9.19 52.01 -61.10
C TRP A 707 -10.50 51.25 -60.89
N ASN A 708 -10.41 50.13 -60.19
CA ASN A 708 -11.55 49.29 -59.84
C ASN A 708 -11.35 48.82 -58.40
N VAL A 709 -12.13 49.37 -57.46
CA VAL A 709 -12.07 48.97 -56.04
C VAL A 709 -13.18 48.00 -55.73
N TRP A 710 -12.89 47.07 -54.83
CA TRP A 710 -13.83 46.02 -54.47
C TRP A 710 -13.73 45.64 -53.00
N ALA A 711 -14.89 45.22 -52.46
CA ALA A 711 -15.02 44.64 -51.14
C ALA A 711 -15.74 43.29 -51.27
N ALA A 712 -15.25 42.29 -50.56
CA ALA A 712 -15.74 40.92 -50.62
C ALA A 712 -15.95 40.34 -49.22
N GLY A 713 -17.05 39.62 -49.03
CA GLY A 713 -17.18 38.62 -47.97
C GLY A 713 -16.95 37.24 -48.56
N PHE A 714 -16.14 36.41 -47.91
CA PHE A 714 -15.90 35.02 -48.31
C PHE A 714 -15.89 34.09 -47.10
N GLY A 715 -16.16 32.82 -47.33
CA GLY A 715 -16.10 31.80 -46.29
C GLY A 715 -16.47 30.42 -46.81
N GLY A 716 -16.32 29.42 -45.95
CA GLY A 716 -16.63 28.04 -46.29
C GLY A 716 -16.42 27.08 -45.14
N SER A 717 -16.70 25.81 -45.39
CA SER A 717 -16.41 24.71 -44.48
C SER A 717 -15.98 23.48 -45.26
N GLN A 718 -14.92 22.82 -44.77
CA GLN A 718 -14.42 21.57 -45.33
C GLN A 718 -14.48 20.48 -44.26
N THR A 719 -14.92 19.29 -44.65
CA THR A 719 -14.87 18.08 -43.83
C THR A 719 -14.01 17.05 -44.55
N THR A 720 -12.99 16.52 -43.87
CA THR A 720 -12.11 15.47 -44.38
C THR A 720 -12.13 14.27 -43.43
N GLY A 721 -12.48 13.10 -43.98
CA GLY A 721 -12.64 11.86 -43.23
C GLY A 721 -11.34 11.38 -42.58
N GLY A 722 -11.46 10.85 -41.36
CA GLY A 722 -10.37 10.17 -40.66
C GLY A 722 -10.05 8.80 -41.26
N ASN A 723 -8.88 8.25 -40.93
CA ASN A 723 -8.45 6.92 -41.35
C ASN A 723 -8.19 6.04 -40.13
N ALA A 724 -8.99 4.98 -39.96
CA ALA A 724 -8.93 4.10 -38.78
C ALA A 724 -7.60 3.33 -38.63
N THR A 725 -6.96 2.93 -39.74
CA THR A 725 -5.65 2.26 -39.73
C THR A 725 -4.53 3.21 -39.34
N LEU A 726 -4.63 4.47 -39.79
CA LEU A 726 -3.72 5.55 -39.40
C LEU A 726 -3.95 6.00 -37.94
N GLY A 727 -5.20 5.90 -37.49
CA GLY A 727 -5.65 6.42 -36.20
C GLY A 727 -5.97 7.91 -36.22
N SER A 728 -6.33 8.46 -37.38
CA SER A 728 -6.79 9.84 -37.51
C SER A 728 -8.32 9.94 -37.51
N ASN A 729 -8.83 11.05 -36.99
CA ASN A 729 -10.25 11.34 -36.83
C ASN A 729 -10.74 12.29 -37.92
N THR A 730 -12.04 12.27 -38.22
CA THR A 730 -12.64 13.22 -39.16
C THR A 730 -12.41 14.65 -38.67
N ALA A 731 -11.77 15.46 -39.50
CA ALA A 731 -11.51 16.87 -39.23
C ALA A 731 -12.55 17.75 -39.95
N THR A 732 -12.93 18.87 -39.34
CA THR A 732 -13.80 19.88 -39.94
C THR A 732 -13.19 21.25 -39.76
N SER A 733 -12.96 21.98 -40.85
CA SER A 733 -12.57 23.39 -40.87
C SER A 733 -13.77 24.29 -41.21
N ARG A 734 -13.75 25.53 -40.73
CA ARG A 734 -14.65 26.63 -41.09
C ARG A 734 -13.84 27.92 -41.19
N ILE A 735 -14.08 28.69 -42.23
CA ILE A 735 -13.39 29.96 -42.49
C ILE A 735 -14.44 31.03 -42.80
N TYR A 736 -14.24 32.23 -42.28
CA TYR A 736 -14.92 33.44 -42.75
C TYR A 736 -13.90 34.57 -42.84
N GLY A 737 -14.08 35.46 -43.80
CA GLY A 737 -13.22 36.62 -43.96
C GLY A 737 -13.86 37.72 -44.80
N THR A 738 -13.36 38.93 -44.62
CA THR A 738 -13.63 40.07 -45.49
C THR A 738 -12.34 40.52 -46.13
N ALA A 739 -12.40 40.84 -47.41
CA ALA A 739 -11.27 41.34 -48.19
C ALA A 739 -11.64 42.66 -48.86
N VAL A 740 -10.69 43.57 -48.92
CA VAL A 740 -10.76 44.81 -49.70
C VAL A 740 -9.57 44.87 -50.64
N GLY A 741 -9.79 45.31 -51.87
CA GLY A 741 -8.76 45.36 -52.89
C GLY A 741 -8.97 46.46 -53.92
N ALA A 742 -7.89 46.76 -54.62
CA ALA A 742 -7.86 47.72 -55.71
C ALA A 742 -7.09 47.13 -56.89
N ASP A 743 -7.72 47.19 -58.06
CA ASP A 743 -7.14 46.77 -59.33
C ASP A 743 -6.85 48.01 -60.19
N TYR A 744 -5.73 48.00 -60.91
CA TYR A 744 -5.28 49.06 -61.80
C TYR A 744 -4.90 48.54 -63.19
N TRP A 745 -5.43 49.17 -64.23
CA TRP A 745 -5.07 48.88 -65.62
C TRP A 745 -3.74 49.55 -66.00
N LEU A 746 -2.68 48.74 -66.07
CA LEU A 746 -1.34 49.14 -66.52
C LEU A 746 -1.28 49.36 -68.04
N SER A 747 -2.10 48.62 -68.79
CA SER A 747 -2.37 48.80 -70.22
C SER A 747 -3.73 48.18 -70.57
N PRO A 748 -4.33 48.41 -71.75
CA PRO A 748 -5.58 47.74 -72.16
C PRO A 748 -5.55 46.21 -72.14
N TYR A 749 -4.35 45.60 -72.02
CA TYR A 749 -4.13 44.16 -71.98
C TYR A 749 -3.57 43.66 -70.65
N THR A 750 -3.26 44.56 -69.70
CA THR A 750 -2.59 44.21 -68.43
C THR A 750 -3.25 44.91 -67.26
N VAL A 751 -3.80 44.12 -66.33
CA VAL A 751 -4.30 44.59 -65.04
C VAL A 751 -3.43 44.01 -63.93
N ALA A 752 -3.08 44.82 -62.94
CA ALA A 752 -2.45 44.38 -61.70
C ALA A 752 -3.27 44.90 -60.53
N GLY A 753 -3.27 44.19 -59.41
CA GLY A 753 -4.04 44.63 -58.24
C GLY A 753 -3.55 43.98 -56.96
N PHE A 754 -4.00 44.53 -55.84
CA PHE A 754 -3.67 44.05 -54.50
C PHE A 754 -4.92 43.97 -53.63
N ALA A 755 -4.86 43.12 -52.61
CA ALA A 755 -5.90 43.00 -51.61
C ALA A 755 -5.32 42.76 -50.22
N LEU A 756 -6.04 43.23 -49.21
CA LEU A 756 -5.88 42.88 -47.81
C LEU A 756 -7.15 42.16 -47.35
N ALA A 757 -7.01 41.13 -46.52
CA ALA A 757 -8.13 40.45 -45.90
C ALA A 757 -7.89 40.22 -44.40
N GLY A 758 -8.99 40.22 -43.65
CA GLY A 758 -9.05 39.84 -42.24
C GLY A 758 -10.23 38.91 -42.00
N GLY A 759 -10.14 38.05 -41.00
CA GLY A 759 -11.19 37.07 -40.73
C GLY A 759 -10.86 36.14 -39.58
N GLY A 760 -11.62 35.05 -39.48
CA GLY A 760 -11.38 34.00 -38.50
C GLY A 760 -11.49 32.60 -39.10
N THR A 761 -10.73 31.67 -38.54
CA THR A 761 -10.89 30.24 -38.79
C THR A 761 -11.30 29.52 -37.51
N SER A 762 -11.98 28.38 -37.66
CA SER A 762 -12.18 27.42 -36.59
C SER A 762 -12.08 26.01 -37.14
N PHE A 763 -11.54 25.09 -36.33
CA PHE A 763 -11.34 23.71 -36.72
C PHE A 763 -11.58 22.78 -35.54
N GLY A 764 -11.99 21.54 -35.83
CA GLY A 764 -12.25 20.54 -34.80
C GLY A 764 -12.15 19.12 -35.31
N LEU A 765 -11.83 18.21 -34.39
CA LEU A 765 -11.87 16.77 -34.61
C LEU A 765 -13.19 16.18 -34.12
N ALA A 766 -13.63 15.11 -34.78
CA ALA A 766 -14.72 14.27 -34.29
C ALA A 766 -14.44 13.74 -32.87
N ASN A 767 -15.51 13.32 -32.19
CA ASN A 767 -15.47 12.74 -30.85
C ASN A 767 -14.94 13.67 -29.74
N GLY A 768 -14.78 14.97 -29.99
CA GLY A 768 -14.33 15.96 -29.01
C GLY A 768 -12.83 15.90 -28.68
N LEU A 769 -12.03 15.26 -29.54
CA LEU A 769 -10.60 15.01 -29.32
C LEU A 769 -9.70 16.25 -29.46
N GLY A 770 -10.29 17.40 -29.82
CA GLY A 770 -9.65 18.71 -29.81
C GLY A 770 -10.29 19.66 -30.81
N ALA A 771 -10.13 20.95 -30.55
CA ALA A 771 -10.57 22.03 -31.42
C ALA A 771 -9.58 23.19 -31.40
N GLY A 772 -9.78 24.17 -32.26
CA GLY A 772 -9.05 25.42 -32.22
C GLY A 772 -9.67 26.48 -33.11
N ASN A 773 -9.13 27.68 -32.99
CA ASN A 773 -9.49 28.84 -33.79
C ASN A 773 -8.24 29.63 -34.15
N SER A 774 -8.38 30.53 -35.13
CA SER A 774 -7.39 31.55 -35.38
C SER A 774 -7.99 32.83 -35.93
N ASP A 775 -7.45 33.96 -35.50
CA ASP A 775 -7.63 35.22 -36.21
C ASP A 775 -6.63 35.25 -37.37
N LEU A 776 -7.08 35.65 -38.56
CA LEU A 776 -6.28 35.63 -39.79
C LEU A 776 -6.12 37.03 -40.40
N PHE A 777 -4.92 37.30 -40.90
CA PHE A 777 -4.61 38.41 -41.78
C PHE A 777 -3.98 37.88 -43.06
N GLN A 778 -4.38 38.41 -44.23
CA GLN A 778 -3.81 38.06 -45.53
C GLN A 778 -3.54 39.32 -46.34
N ALA A 779 -2.44 39.32 -47.08
CA ALA A 779 -2.05 40.38 -48.00
C ALA A 779 -1.54 39.76 -49.29
N GLY A 780 -2.04 40.18 -50.45
CA GLY A 780 -1.65 39.59 -51.72
C GLY A 780 -1.75 40.54 -52.90
N GLY A 781 -1.04 40.17 -53.97
CA GLY A 781 -1.03 40.90 -55.23
C GLY A 781 -1.04 39.97 -56.42
N PHE A 782 -1.65 40.41 -57.52
CA PHE A 782 -1.69 39.68 -58.79
C PHE A 782 -1.35 40.58 -59.96
N VAL A 783 -0.89 39.96 -61.05
CA VAL A 783 -0.85 40.55 -62.39
C VAL A 783 -1.52 39.58 -63.35
N ARG A 784 -2.32 40.12 -64.27
CA ARG A 784 -2.91 39.40 -65.40
C ARG A 784 -2.53 40.10 -66.69
N HIS A 785 -2.10 39.32 -67.67
CA HIS A 785 -1.90 39.77 -69.05
C HIS A 785 -2.79 38.96 -70.01
N THR A 786 -3.32 39.62 -71.05
CA THR A 786 -4.26 39.04 -72.01
C THR A 786 -3.76 39.26 -73.43
N VAL A 787 -3.64 38.19 -74.22
CA VAL A 787 -3.12 38.21 -75.60
C VAL A 787 -4.15 37.53 -76.50
N GLY A 788 -4.92 38.34 -77.24
CA GLY A 788 -6.09 37.84 -77.98
C GLY A 788 -7.08 37.18 -77.03
N ALA A 789 -7.42 35.91 -77.27
CA ALA A 789 -8.30 35.14 -76.41
C ALA A 789 -7.59 34.37 -75.26
N THR A 790 -6.25 34.42 -75.21
CA THR A 790 -5.45 33.78 -74.15
C THR A 790 -5.21 34.75 -73.00
N TYR A 791 -5.19 34.28 -71.75
CA TYR A 791 -4.69 35.04 -70.61
C TYR A 791 -3.68 34.22 -69.79
N LEU A 792 -2.82 34.96 -69.08
CA LEU A 792 -1.94 34.45 -68.03
C LEU A 792 -2.13 35.31 -66.78
N THR A 793 -2.34 34.69 -65.63
CA THR A 793 -2.46 35.34 -64.32
C THR A 793 -1.41 34.76 -63.39
N ALA A 794 -0.64 35.62 -62.72
CA ALA A 794 0.30 35.24 -61.67
C ALA A 794 -0.05 36.01 -60.38
N ALA A 795 0.03 35.35 -59.23
CA ALA A 795 -0.25 35.95 -57.93
C ALA A 795 0.64 35.42 -56.82
N ALA A 796 0.88 36.27 -55.83
CA ALA A 796 1.54 35.94 -54.58
C ALA A 796 0.72 36.49 -53.40
N ALA A 797 0.64 35.72 -52.31
CA ALA A 797 -0.02 36.10 -51.07
C ALA A 797 0.81 35.68 -49.86
N TYR A 798 0.90 36.57 -48.89
CA TYR A 798 1.31 36.29 -47.52
C TYR A 798 0.06 36.21 -46.65
N GLY A 799 0.12 35.43 -45.57
CA GLY A 799 -0.78 35.60 -44.45
C GLY A 799 -0.18 35.17 -43.13
N TRP A 800 -0.75 35.72 -42.08
CA TRP A 800 -0.41 35.53 -40.69
C TRP A 800 -1.64 35.02 -39.95
N GLN A 801 -1.44 34.13 -38.99
CA GLN A 801 -2.50 33.64 -38.13
C GLN A 801 -2.05 33.65 -36.66
N ASP A 802 -2.92 34.11 -35.78
CA ASP A 802 -2.81 33.89 -34.34
C ASP A 802 -3.68 32.71 -33.95
N ILE A 803 -3.06 31.59 -33.57
CA ILE A 803 -3.72 30.29 -33.45
C ILE A 803 -3.82 29.88 -31.99
N THR A 804 -5.01 29.48 -31.55
CA THR A 804 -5.23 28.84 -30.26
C THR A 804 -5.85 27.45 -30.46
N THR A 805 -5.31 26.44 -29.79
CA THR A 805 -5.84 25.07 -29.79
C THR A 805 -6.20 24.62 -28.38
N ASP A 806 -7.32 23.92 -28.23
CA ASP A 806 -7.78 23.28 -26.99
C ASP A 806 -7.91 21.76 -27.18
N ARG A 807 -7.41 21.00 -26.22
CA ARG A 807 -7.49 19.53 -26.17
C ARG A 807 -7.93 19.07 -24.78
N MET A 808 -8.89 18.15 -24.72
CA MET A 808 -9.34 17.53 -23.47
C MET A 808 -8.89 16.08 -23.39
N VAL A 809 -8.46 15.65 -22.20
CA VAL A 809 -8.05 14.26 -21.91
C VAL A 809 -8.76 13.78 -20.65
N GLY A 810 -9.75 12.91 -20.83
CA GLY A 810 -10.61 12.35 -19.78
C GLY A 810 -9.99 11.18 -19.01
N ILE A 811 -8.69 11.22 -18.72
CA ILE A 811 -7.92 10.12 -18.12
C ILE A 811 -7.47 10.52 -16.72
N ALA A 812 -7.84 9.69 -15.73
CA ALA A 812 -7.65 9.95 -14.29
C ALA A 812 -8.26 11.29 -13.79
N GLY A 813 -9.20 11.86 -14.54
CA GLY A 813 -9.80 13.17 -14.31
C GLY A 813 -10.17 13.84 -15.64
N LEU A 814 -10.64 15.09 -15.59
CA LEU A 814 -10.74 15.95 -16.77
C LEU A 814 -9.54 16.87 -16.81
N ASN A 815 -8.69 16.72 -17.82
CA ASN A 815 -7.52 17.57 -18.04
C ASN A 815 -7.74 18.38 -19.32
N GLN A 816 -7.51 19.69 -19.28
CA GLN A 816 -7.61 20.59 -20.42
C GLN A 816 -6.25 21.23 -20.70
N PHE A 817 -5.80 21.06 -21.94
CA PHE A 817 -4.53 21.54 -22.45
C PHE A 817 -4.78 22.56 -23.56
N ARG A 818 -4.13 23.72 -23.49
CA ARG A 818 -4.27 24.80 -24.46
C ARG A 818 -2.91 25.23 -25.00
N ALA A 819 -2.73 25.30 -26.31
CA ALA A 819 -1.56 25.95 -26.91
C ALA A 819 -1.98 27.23 -27.64
N HIS A 820 -1.06 28.18 -27.73
CA HIS A 820 -1.24 29.48 -28.38
C HIS A 820 0.06 29.85 -29.11
N PHE A 821 -0.02 30.17 -30.40
CA PHE A 821 1.14 30.41 -31.25
C PHE A 821 0.79 31.14 -32.55
N ASN A 822 1.73 31.95 -33.05
CA ASN A 822 1.59 32.63 -34.34
C ASN A 822 2.24 31.82 -35.46
N ALA A 823 1.59 31.74 -36.63
CA ALA A 823 2.09 31.02 -37.79
C ALA A 823 2.01 31.87 -39.07
N ASN A 824 2.89 31.57 -40.03
CA ASN A 824 3.02 32.31 -41.29
C ASN A 824 2.75 31.41 -42.48
N ALA A 825 2.14 31.93 -43.54
CA ALA A 825 1.98 31.20 -44.80
C ALA A 825 2.31 32.08 -46.01
N PHE A 826 2.98 31.48 -46.98
CA PHE A 826 3.40 32.10 -48.24
C PHE A 826 2.84 31.27 -49.40
N SER A 827 2.06 31.90 -50.25
CA SER A 827 1.33 31.24 -51.34
C SER A 827 1.61 31.88 -52.69
N GLY A 828 1.79 31.08 -53.73
CA GLY A 828 1.92 31.53 -55.11
C GLY A 828 0.99 30.74 -56.02
N ARG A 829 0.34 31.41 -56.98
CA ARG A 829 -0.52 30.79 -58.00
C ARG A 829 -0.15 31.31 -59.38
N LEU A 830 -0.04 30.39 -60.35
CA LEU A 830 0.08 30.68 -61.77
C LEU A 830 -1.07 29.99 -62.51
N GLU A 831 -1.80 30.71 -63.35
CA GLU A 831 -2.92 30.18 -64.13
C GLU A 831 -2.90 30.72 -65.56
N GLY A 832 -3.04 29.85 -66.55
CA GLY A 832 -3.22 30.22 -67.96
C GLY A 832 -4.48 29.60 -68.54
N GLY A 833 -5.18 30.32 -69.42
CA GLY A 833 -6.39 29.83 -70.07
C GLY A 833 -6.67 30.51 -71.41
N HIS A 834 -7.50 29.87 -72.24
CA HIS A 834 -7.81 30.34 -73.60
C HIS A 834 -9.32 30.26 -73.88
N ARG A 835 -9.96 31.38 -74.22
CA ARG A 835 -11.41 31.48 -74.38
C ARG A 835 -11.85 31.23 -75.83
N ILE A 836 -12.79 30.31 -76.00
CA ILE A 836 -13.42 29.95 -77.27
C ILE A 836 -14.90 30.35 -77.17
N VAL A 837 -15.43 31.10 -78.14
CA VAL A 837 -16.88 31.32 -78.25
C VAL A 837 -17.48 30.17 -79.05
N ALA A 838 -18.56 29.54 -78.55
CA ALA A 838 -19.22 28.42 -79.21
C ALA A 838 -20.55 28.87 -79.87
N PRO A 839 -20.59 29.11 -81.20
CA PRO A 839 -21.79 29.63 -81.87
C PRO A 839 -22.97 28.65 -81.81
N LEU A 840 -22.67 27.34 -81.77
CA LEU A 840 -23.65 26.26 -81.75
C LEU A 840 -24.51 26.21 -80.47
N PHE A 841 -24.08 26.89 -79.40
CA PHE A 841 -24.74 26.92 -78.09
C PHE A 841 -25.16 28.34 -77.68
N GLY A 842 -25.63 29.14 -78.65
CA GLY A 842 -26.15 30.48 -78.36
C GLY A 842 -25.11 31.51 -77.89
N GLY A 843 -23.84 31.33 -78.28
CA GLY A 843 -22.76 32.28 -77.99
C GLY A 843 -22.05 32.09 -76.64
N VAL A 844 -22.30 30.99 -75.93
CA VAL A 844 -21.58 30.63 -74.69
C VAL A 844 -20.06 30.67 -74.90
N GLY A 845 -19.36 31.36 -74.01
CA GLY A 845 -17.91 31.30 -73.88
C GLY A 845 -17.48 30.03 -73.13
N LEU A 846 -16.45 29.37 -73.63
CA LEU A 846 -15.81 28.18 -73.04
C LEU A 846 -14.32 28.44 -72.90
N THR A 847 -13.79 28.34 -71.69
CA THR A 847 -12.39 28.66 -71.37
C THR A 847 -11.72 27.47 -70.67
N PRO A 848 -11.11 26.53 -71.42
CA PRO A 848 -10.13 25.61 -70.85
C PRO A 848 -8.98 26.39 -70.20
N TYR A 849 -8.52 25.91 -69.05
CA TYR A 849 -7.43 26.50 -68.29
C TYR A 849 -6.60 25.44 -67.55
N ALA A 850 -5.36 25.80 -67.23
CA ALA A 850 -4.47 25.06 -66.34
C ALA A 850 -3.91 26.00 -65.27
N ALA A 851 -3.79 25.51 -64.03
CA ALA A 851 -3.20 26.24 -62.91
C ALA A 851 -2.20 25.38 -62.12
N ILE A 852 -1.23 26.04 -61.49
CA ILE A 852 -0.37 25.48 -60.45
C ILE A 852 -0.39 26.44 -59.26
N GLN A 853 -0.48 25.89 -58.06
CA GLN A 853 -0.47 26.60 -56.80
C GLN A 853 0.49 25.94 -55.82
N VAL A 854 1.24 26.74 -55.09
CA VAL A 854 2.15 26.30 -54.02
C VAL A 854 1.87 27.13 -52.79
N THR A 855 1.78 26.51 -51.62
CA THR A 855 1.63 27.18 -50.33
C THR A 855 2.56 26.54 -49.31
N ALA A 856 3.51 27.31 -48.80
CA ALA A 856 4.33 26.94 -47.66
C ALA A 856 3.71 27.52 -46.39
N PHE A 857 3.55 26.70 -45.36
CA PHE A 857 3.03 27.06 -44.03
C PHE A 857 4.10 26.79 -42.98
N GLU A 858 4.48 27.82 -42.22
CA GLU A 858 5.54 27.81 -41.22
C GLU A 858 4.93 27.79 -39.81
N LEU A 859 5.02 26.63 -39.16
CA LEU A 859 4.66 26.45 -37.75
C LEU A 859 5.90 26.63 -36.86
N PRO A 860 5.84 27.49 -35.82
CA PRO A 860 6.90 27.55 -34.80
C PRO A 860 6.91 26.28 -33.95
N ALA A 861 7.91 26.15 -33.08
CA ALA A 861 7.81 25.22 -31.95
C ALA A 861 6.90 25.84 -30.89
N TYR A 862 5.99 25.05 -30.32
CA TYR A 862 5.05 25.51 -29.29
C TYR A 862 4.75 24.39 -28.28
N ALA A 863 4.16 24.76 -27.15
CA ALA A 863 3.80 23.84 -26.08
C ALA A 863 2.39 24.13 -25.56
N GLU A 864 1.71 23.08 -25.13
CA GLU A 864 0.45 23.18 -24.41
C GLU A 864 0.69 23.63 -22.96
N GLN A 865 -0.20 24.47 -22.44
CA GLN A 865 -0.31 24.86 -21.04
C GLN A 865 -1.52 24.16 -20.41
N VAL A 866 -1.43 23.85 -19.12
CA VAL A 866 -2.54 23.26 -18.37
C VAL A 866 -3.53 24.36 -18.00
N LEU A 867 -4.77 24.26 -18.46
CA LEU A 867 -5.86 25.16 -18.07
C LEU A 867 -6.72 24.54 -16.95
N ALA A 868 -6.80 23.21 -16.90
CA ALA A 868 -7.41 22.45 -15.80
C ALA A 868 -6.82 21.03 -15.74
N GLY A 869 -6.82 20.40 -14.56
CA GLY A 869 -6.27 19.06 -14.34
C GLY A 869 -4.76 19.06 -14.06
N VAL A 870 -4.06 18.01 -14.49
CA VAL A 870 -2.59 17.85 -14.31
C VAL A 870 -1.84 17.90 -15.64
N ASP A 871 -0.55 18.24 -15.57
CA ASP A 871 0.38 18.37 -16.70
C ASP A 871 0.76 17.06 -17.40
N THR A 872 0.39 15.92 -16.82
CA THR A 872 0.96 14.61 -17.17
C THR A 872 0.76 14.21 -18.63
N PHE A 873 -0.26 14.74 -19.31
CA PHE A 873 -0.54 14.50 -20.73
C PHE A 873 -0.32 15.72 -21.62
N ALA A 874 0.31 16.79 -21.12
CA ALA A 874 0.66 17.97 -21.90
C ALA A 874 1.77 17.67 -22.92
N LEU A 875 1.62 18.19 -24.13
CA LEU A 875 2.52 17.97 -25.26
C LEU A 875 3.27 19.25 -25.65
N SER A 876 4.49 19.09 -26.14
CA SER A 876 5.19 20.09 -26.94
C SER A 876 5.30 19.60 -28.39
N TYR A 877 5.23 20.54 -29.33
CA TYR A 877 5.23 20.27 -30.77
C TYR A 877 6.42 20.95 -31.44
N GLY A 878 7.16 20.20 -32.25
CA GLY A 878 8.33 20.71 -32.98
C GLY A 878 7.96 21.65 -34.12
N ALA A 879 8.81 22.66 -34.35
CA ALA A 879 8.69 23.57 -35.50
C ALA A 879 8.69 22.80 -36.82
N LYS A 880 7.85 23.21 -37.77
CA LYS A 880 7.65 22.49 -39.04
C LYS A 880 7.23 23.45 -40.16
N VAL A 881 7.91 23.36 -41.30
CA VAL A 881 7.40 23.91 -42.56
C VAL A 881 6.62 22.82 -43.30
N VAL A 882 5.42 23.14 -43.77
CA VAL A 882 4.55 22.23 -44.53
C VAL A 882 4.22 22.87 -45.87
N THR A 883 4.66 22.25 -46.96
CA THR A 883 4.40 22.75 -48.32
C THR A 883 3.32 21.92 -48.98
N ALA A 884 2.18 22.54 -49.28
CA ALA A 884 1.17 22.00 -50.19
C ALA A 884 1.46 22.49 -51.62
N THR A 885 1.46 21.56 -52.58
CA THR A 885 1.57 21.87 -54.02
C THR A 885 0.41 21.21 -54.72
N ARG A 886 -0.24 21.96 -55.61
CA ARG A 886 -1.47 21.58 -56.28
C ARG A 886 -1.44 21.99 -57.76
N SER A 887 -1.95 21.15 -58.64
CA SER A 887 -2.29 21.54 -60.01
C SER A 887 -3.80 21.45 -60.21
N GLU A 888 -4.33 22.24 -61.14
CA GLU A 888 -5.74 22.18 -61.55
C GLU A 888 -5.84 22.22 -63.08
N LEU A 889 -6.61 21.31 -63.66
CA LEU A 889 -7.02 21.36 -65.06
C LEU A 889 -8.55 21.48 -65.11
N GLY A 890 -9.06 22.45 -65.86
CA GLY A 890 -10.50 22.67 -65.87
C GLY A 890 -11.03 23.46 -67.05
N LEU A 891 -12.36 23.54 -67.08
CA LEU A 891 -13.15 24.27 -68.05
C LEU A 891 -14.03 25.28 -67.29
N ARG A 892 -14.00 26.53 -67.73
CA ARG A 892 -14.97 27.55 -67.30
C ARG A 892 -15.94 27.85 -68.43
N SER A 893 -17.17 28.22 -68.09
CA SER A 893 -18.19 28.67 -69.04
C SER A 893 -18.71 30.05 -68.64
N ASP A 894 -19.06 30.87 -69.62
CA ASP A 894 -19.64 32.20 -69.42
C ASP A 894 -20.76 32.51 -70.43
N ILE A 895 -21.83 33.15 -69.95
CA ILE A 895 -22.93 33.67 -70.78
C ILE A 895 -23.48 34.96 -70.16
N SER A 896 -23.82 35.94 -71.02
CA SER A 896 -24.23 37.28 -70.59
C SER A 896 -25.60 37.65 -71.16
N PHE A 897 -26.46 38.22 -70.32
CA PHE A 897 -27.79 38.72 -70.66
C PHE A 897 -27.84 40.23 -70.46
N ALA A 898 -28.35 40.96 -71.45
CA ALA A 898 -28.61 42.39 -71.33
C ALA A 898 -29.87 42.66 -70.49
N LEU A 899 -29.80 43.66 -69.62
CA LEU A 899 -30.90 44.24 -68.85
C LEU A 899 -30.95 45.74 -69.19
N THR A 900 -32.02 46.44 -68.82
CA THR A 900 -32.27 47.85 -69.22
C THR A 900 -31.10 48.80 -68.92
N ASP A 901 -30.46 48.66 -67.76
CA ASP A 901 -29.33 49.50 -67.31
C ASP A 901 -28.13 48.67 -66.79
N ALA A 902 -28.07 47.38 -67.14
CA ALA A 902 -27.08 46.43 -66.61
C ALA A 902 -26.84 45.21 -67.52
N THR A 903 -25.80 44.43 -67.21
CA THR A 903 -25.55 43.11 -67.79
C THR A 903 -25.46 42.07 -66.67
N LEU A 904 -26.24 41.00 -66.75
CA LEU A 904 -26.13 39.82 -65.89
C LEU A 904 -25.24 38.78 -66.59
N THR A 905 -24.11 38.42 -65.98
CA THR A 905 -23.28 37.31 -66.44
C THR A 905 -23.49 36.10 -65.53
N LEU A 906 -23.80 34.93 -66.11
CA LEU A 906 -23.78 33.65 -65.40
C LEU A 906 -22.53 32.87 -65.81
N ARG A 907 -21.89 32.19 -64.86
CA ARG A 907 -20.64 31.45 -65.10
C ARG A 907 -20.61 30.11 -64.38
N GLY A 908 -19.95 29.14 -65.01
CA GLY A 908 -19.63 27.84 -64.43
C GLY A 908 -18.13 27.56 -64.44
N ARG A 909 -17.69 26.67 -63.55
CA ARG A 909 -16.36 26.04 -63.56
C ARG A 909 -16.53 24.57 -63.21
N ALA A 910 -15.82 23.71 -63.92
CA ALA A 910 -15.58 22.33 -63.53
C ALA A 910 -14.08 22.02 -63.73
N ALA A 911 -13.43 21.45 -62.72
CA ALA A 911 -12.00 21.17 -62.74
C ALA A 911 -11.67 19.88 -61.99
N TRP A 912 -10.64 19.20 -62.47
CA TRP A 912 -9.89 18.23 -61.68
C TRP A 912 -8.74 18.97 -60.99
N ALA A 913 -8.60 18.74 -59.69
CA ALA A 913 -7.46 19.19 -58.90
C ALA A 913 -6.63 17.99 -58.46
N HIS A 914 -5.30 18.14 -58.53
CA HIS A 914 -4.34 17.14 -58.05
C HIS A 914 -3.41 17.74 -57.00
N ASP A 915 -3.44 17.18 -55.80
CA ASP A 915 -2.67 17.61 -54.63
C ASP A 915 -1.47 16.66 -54.38
N PHE A 916 -0.27 17.21 -54.56
CA PHE A 916 0.98 16.46 -54.49
C PHE A 916 1.40 16.11 -53.04
N ASN A 917 0.97 16.91 -52.06
CA ASN A 917 1.22 16.66 -50.64
C ASN A 917 -0.05 16.81 -49.79
N THR A 918 -0.71 15.68 -49.54
CA THR A 918 -1.92 15.60 -48.72
C THR A 918 -1.65 15.22 -47.26
N GLU A 919 -0.40 14.93 -46.89
CA GLU A 919 -0.06 14.50 -45.53
C GLU A 919 -0.18 15.64 -44.53
N ARG A 920 -0.88 15.37 -43.41
CA ARG A 920 -1.00 16.27 -42.26
C ARG A 920 -0.43 15.54 -41.04
N SER A 921 0.53 16.15 -40.37
CA SER A 921 1.27 15.51 -39.27
C SER A 921 2.00 16.50 -38.38
N ALA A 922 2.17 16.16 -37.09
CA ALA A 922 2.91 16.94 -36.11
C ALA A 922 3.83 16.02 -35.30
N LEU A 923 5.04 16.52 -34.97
CA LEU A 923 5.97 15.83 -34.08
C LEU A 923 5.67 16.28 -32.65
N ALA A 924 5.04 15.43 -31.86
CA ALA A 924 4.66 15.67 -30.47
C ALA A 924 5.68 15.04 -29.50
N THR A 925 5.80 15.60 -28.30
CA THR A 925 6.59 15.05 -27.19
C THR A 925 5.88 15.30 -25.87
N PHE A 926 5.79 14.31 -24.99
CA PHE A 926 5.26 14.50 -23.63
C PHE A 926 6.19 15.40 -22.81
N GLN A 927 5.67 16.51 -22.26
CA GLN A 927 6.48 17.48 -21.54
C GLN A 927 7.11 16.87 -20.27
N VAL A 928 6.34 16.05 -19.54
CA VAL A 928 6.81 15.34 -18.33
C VAL A 928 7.69 14.11 -18.64
N LEU A 929 7.83 13.70 -19.90
CA LEU A 929 8.69 12.58 -20.34
C LEU A 929 9.64 13.05 -21.46
N PRO A 930 10.70 13.82 -21.16
CA PRO A 930 11.63 14.32 -22.19
C PRO A 930 12.20 13.21 -23.08
N GLY A 931 12.01 13.36 -24.40
CA GLY A 931 12.40 12.36 -25.40
C GLY A 931 11.45 11.16 -25.51
N ALA A 932 10.23 11.23 -24.99
CA ALA A 932 9.10 10.39 -25.41
C ALA A 932 8.38 11.10 -26.58
N SER A 933 9.06 11.14 -27.74
CA SER A 933 8.63 11.87 -28.93
C SER A 933 8.02 10.94 -29.98
N PHE A 934 6.94 11.38 -30.64
CA PHE A 934 6.21 10.58 -31.64
C PHE A 934 5.56 11.46 -32.71
N LEU A 935 5.37 10.91 -33.91
CA LEU A 935 4.68 11.58 -35.01
C LEU A 935 3.20 11.23 -35.00
N VAL A 936 2.32 12.21 -34.74
CA VAL A 936 0.87 12.06 -34.92
C VAL A 936 0.47 12.49 -36.34
N ASN A 937 -0.42 11.72 -36.98
CA ASN A 937 -1.01 12.02 -38.27
C ASN A 937 -2.48 12.46 -38.12
N GLY A 938 -2.91 13.43 -38.92
CA GLY A 938 -4.29 13.90 -39.00
C GLY A 938 -5.10 13.27 -40.14
N ALA A 939 -6.32 13.76 -40.34
CA ALA A 939 -7.07 13.53 -41.57
C ALA A 939 -6.29 14.08 -42.78
N ALA A 940 -6.20 13.29 -43.84
CA ALA A 940 -5.52 13.64 -45.09
C ALA A 940 -6.54 13.72 -46.22
N GLN A 941 -6.50 14.79 -47.02
CA GLN A 941 -7.34 14.91 -48.22
C GLN A 941 -6.95 13.85 -49.27
N ALA A 942 -7.87 13.55 -50.19
CA ALA A 942 -7.52 12.78 -51.38
C ALA A 942 -6.48 13.53 -52.23
N ARG A 943 -5.66 12.79 -52.98
CA ARG A 943 -4.78 13.39 -54.00
C ARG A 943 -5.55 13.99 -55.17
N ASP A 944 -6.79 13.55 -55.40
CA ASP A 944 -7.59 13.91 -56.55
C ASP A 944 -8.97 14.36 -56.10
N ALA A 945 -9.39 15.54 -56.57
CA ALA A 945 -10.69 16.13 -56.25
C ALA A 945 -11.36 16.74 -57.48
N ALA A 946 -12.69 16.75 -57.49
CA ALA A 946 -13.50 17.47 -58.45
C ALA A 946 -13.98 18.80 -57.85
N ARG A 947 -13.53 19.92 -58.42
CA ARG A 947 -13.86 21.29 -57.99
C ARG A 947 -14.87 21.90 -58.96
N VAL A 948 -15.99 22.38 -58.46
CA VAL A 948 -17.08 22.98 -59.25
C VAL A 948 -17.50 24.33 -58.68
N THR A 949 -17.67 25.33 -59.54
CA THR A 949 -18.13 26.68 -59.15
C THR A 949 -19.33 27.09 -60.00
N ALA A 950 -20.30 27.75 -59.39
CA ALA A 950 -21.35 28.48 -60.08
C ALA A 950 -21.36 29.93 -59.59
N SER A 951 -21.48 30.91 -60.49
CA SER A 951 -21.55 32.32 -60.12
C SER A 951 -22.46 33.16 -61.01
N ALA A 952 -22.95 34.26 -60.44
CA ALA A 952 -23.74 35.27 -61.11
C ALA A 952 -23.15 36.66 -60.78
N GLU A 953 -22.95 37.51 -61.78
CA GLU A 953 -22.42 38.86 -61.62
C GLU A 953 -23.24 39.85 -62.43
N THR A 954 -23.87 40.82 -61.76
CA THR A 954 -24.57 41.94 -62.38
C THR A 954 -23.67 43.16 -62.39
N LYS A 955 -23.43 43.74 -63.57
CA LYS A 955 -22.69 45.01 -63.75
C LYS A 955 -23.64 46.07 -64.30
N TRP A 956 -23.76 47.20 -63.62
CA TRP A 956 -24.57 48.35 -64.04
C TRP A 956 -23.76 49.33 -64.89
N LEU A 957 -24.44 50.13 -65.70
CA LEU A 957 -23.81 51.16 -66.55
C LEU A 957 -23.14 52.30 -65.74
N ASN A 958 -23.47 52.45 -64.45
CA ASN A 958 -22.94 53.47 -63.55
C ASN A 958 -21.62 53.07 -62.83
N GLY A 959 -20.90 52.07 -63.34
CA GLY A 959 -19.61 51.61 -62.80
C GLY A 959 -19.69 50.59 -61.66
N TRP A 960 -20.88 50.37 -61.07
CA TRP A 960 -21.08 49.37 -60.01
C TRP A 960 -21.22 47.95 -60.54
N SER A 961 -20.80 46.98 -59.73
CA SER A 961 -21.14 45.56 -59.93
C SER A 961 -21.28 44.79 -58.62
N VAL A 962 -22.10 43.73 -58.64
CA VAL A 962 -22.32 42.80 -57.54
C VAL A 962 -22.22 41.38 -58.08
N ALA A 963 -21.40 40.55 -57.44
CA ALA A 963 -21.18 39.15 -57.79
C ALA A 963 -21.45 38.23 -56.60
N GLY A 964 -22.10 37.10 -56.84
CA GLY A 964 -22.19 35.98 -55.90
C GLY A 964 -21.67 34.70 -56.56
N ALA A 965 -20.83 33.95 -55.84
CA ALA A 965 -20.33 32.66 -56.28
C ALA A 965 -20.44 31.62 -55.16
N PHE A 966 -20.79 30.40 -55.53
CA PHE A 966 -20.77 29.20 -54.70
C PHE A 966 -19.80 28.18 -55.31
N GLU A 967 -19.03 27.52 -54.48
CA GLU A 967 -18.05 26.51 -54.88
C GLU A 967 -18.17 25.26 -54.03
N GLY A 968 -18.00 24.10 -54.66
CA GLY A 968 -17.87 22.80 -53.99
C GLY A 968 -16.64 22.05 -54.46
N GLU A 969 -15.98 21.35 -53.55
CA GLU A 969 -14.88 20.45 -53.88
C GLU A 969 -15.07 19.09 -53.22
N PHE A 970 -14.94 18.03 -54.03
CA PHE A 970 -15.40 16.69 -53.69
C PHE A 970 -14.37 15.62 -54.04
N SER A 971 -14.12 14.72 -53.10
CA SER A 971 -13.36 13.48 -53.31
C SER A 971 -14.01 12.32 -52.55
N ASN A 972 -13.35 11.17 -52.49
CA ASN A 972 -13.81 10.02 -51.70
C ASN A 972 -13.70 10.22 -50.17
N VAL A 973 -12.97 11.24 -49.70
CA VAL A 973 -12.79 11.54 -48.26
C VAL A 973 -13.02 13.01 -47.90
N THR A 974 -13.04 13.93 -48.85
CA THR A 974 -13.18 15.38 -48.61
C THR A 974 -14.46 15.92 -49.24
N GLN A 975 -15.18 16.74 -48.47
CA GLN A 975 -16.30 17.55 -48.93
C GLN A 975 -16.08 18.98 -48.47
N SER A 976 -15.92 19.90 -49.41
CA SER A 976 -15.72 21.33 -49.17
C SER A 976 -16.84 22.13 -49.82
N TYR A 977 -17.32 23.15 -49.10
CA TYR A 977 -18.35 24.08 -49.59
C TYR A 977 -17.95 25.51 -49.23
N ALA A 978 -17.88 26.38 -50.22
CA ALA A 978 -17.48 27.78 -50.05
C ALA A 978 -18.39 28.75 -50.79
N GLY A 979 -18.45 29.98 -50.30
CA GLY A 979 -19.17 31.08 -50.92
C GLY A 979 -18.37 32.38 -50.88
N LYS A 980 -18.50 33.19 -51.93
CA LYS A 980 -17.97 34.56 -51.97
C LYS A 980 -18.99 35.52 -52.57
N GLY A 981 -19.23 36.64 -51.89
CA GLY A 981 -20.02 37.77 -52.37
C GLY A 981 -19.12 38.99 -52.52
N VAL A 982 -19.15 39.66 -53.66
CA VAL A 982 -18.25 40.79 -53.97
C VAL A 982 -19.03 41.96 -54.53
N VAL A 983 -18.72 43.17 -54.08
CA VAL A 983 -19.19 44.45 -54.65
C VAL A 983 -17.99 45.19 -55.22
N ARG A 984 -18.12 45.78 -56.42
CA ARG A 984 -17.07 46.59 -57.05
C ARG A 984 -17.58 47.93 -57.58
N TYR A 985 -16.69 48.90 -57.68
CA TYR A 985 -16.90 50.17 -58.35
C TYR A 985 -15.68 50.56 -59.19
N ALA A 986 -15.89 50.81 -60.49
CA ALA A 986 -14.85 51.21 -61.44
C ALA A 986 -15.05 52.67 -61.91
N TRP A 987 -13.96 53.42 -62.02
CA TRP A 987 -13.94 54.84 -62.44
C TRP A 987 -12.61 55.29 -63.08
#